data_AF-A0A7R9IIX2-F1
#
_entry.id   AF-A0A7R9IIX2-F1
#
_cell.length_a   1.000
_cell.length_b   1.000
_cell.length_c   1.000
_cell.angle_alpha   90.00
_cell.angle_beta   90.00
_cell.angle_gamma   90.00
#
_symmetry.space_group_name_H-M   'P 1'
#
loop_
_entity.id
_entity.type
_entity.pdbx_description
1 polymer ?
#
loop_
_entity_poly.entity_id
_entity_poly.type
_entity_poly.pdbx_seq_one_letter_code
_entity_poly.pdbx_strand_id
1 'polypeptide(L)'
;MTSLVLTDGKQLTADGFEKLPDQIMITPYEWNNPHPCNPEPEELENNLSLNNCIWHNLGSLMQQGSDIAPQAVSTRMVAGMWWFFTLIMISSYTANLAAFLTITRMESTIKSAEDLAEQTKVKFGPMRGGSTASFFSNSNHTLYQRMWAMMQQAKPDVFAESNIEGVERVQKAKGRYAFFMESVSIEYEIERRCELTQINGLLDQKGYGIALPINSPYRSLVSGAVLKLSENGVLGELKNKWWKKNGGGKCDVSGEAEGGTNNELTMANVGGMFVVLVVGCCAAFLVAVLEFLWNCRKIAVERKITPCEAMVSELKFALNFTEITKPVEKPQEDDYCKQDLGRYSGGLFGPANTHQHLSIVDLLHGFYVSLMQSGSKMSYPSQILFLLLSCFILLPPCPALPDVIPIGGVFHPESNDHQDVAFQYAVERINMDSYLLPHSRLERHIANVSFVDSFTTGKRVCDLMEVGVTAVFGPESDRSKGIVRSICDTLEIPNLQTNWRGSLKLDAPCQLNMHPDPDAIALALVDVLKFLSWKSFAILYESNEGLMRLQEVFKSRDKLSAKISVYQLSMDGDHRSLFKDIHDSTQTHILLDCATDNIMNILRQAKEVDMFGDYENYFITSLDAHTLDFSEFEHLQTNVTFLRLIDPNSPEVINAVNDWVHGEREYGRVLNIRPETVRRISLT
;
A
#
# COMPACT_ATOMS: atom_id res chain seq x y z
N MET A 1 -16.06 -39.31 18.34
CA MET A 1 -16.44 -40.48 17.54
C MET A 1 -17.24 -39.98 16.35
N THR A 2 -16.54 -39.56 15.30
CA THR A 2 -17.11 -39.26 13.98
C THR A 2 -15.94 -39.21 13.01
N SER A 3 -15.70 -40.34 12.35
CA SER A 3 -14.77 -40.49 11.24
C SER A 3 -15.34 -39.78 10.01
N LEU A 4 -14.55 -38.90 9.38
CA LEU A 4 -14.78 -38.49 8.01
C LEU A 4 -13.82 -39.28 7.13
N VAL A 5 -14.41 -40.21 6.38
CA VAL A 5 -13.78 -40.98 5.30
C VAL A 5 -13.56 -40.00 4.16
N LEU A 6 -12.30 -39.74 3.81
CA LEU A 6 -11.94 -39.12 2.53
C LEU A 6 -11.52 -40.24 1.58
N THR A 7 -12.22 -40.27 0.45
CA THR A 7 -11.98 -41.10 -0.72
C THR A 7 -10.65 -40.73 -1.34
N ASP A 8 -9.59 -41.46 -1.01
CA ASP A 8 -8.65 -42.03 -1.97
C ASP A 8 -7.72 -43.02 -1.25
N GLY A 9 -7.68 -44.24 -1.77
CA GLY A 9 -7.06 -45.40 -1.14
C GLY A 9 -5.53 -45.41 -1.20
N LYS A 10 -4.86 -44.54 -0.44
CA LYS A 10 -3.46 -44.72 -0.04
C LYS A 10 -3.29 -44.41 1.45
N GLN A 11 -2.92 -45.42 2.22
CA GLN A 11 -2.41 -45.26 3.59
C GLN A 11 -1.09 -44.49 3.52
N LEU A 12 -1.06 -43.26 4.02
CA LEU A 12 0.19 -42.59 4.39
C LEU A 12 0.71 -43.26 5.67
N THR A 13 1.85 -43.93 5.53
CA THR A 13 2.59 -44.61 6.59
C THR A 13 3.05 -43.63 7.67
N ALA A 14 3.02 -44.10 8.92
CA ALA A 14 3.17 -43.34 10.15
C ALA A 14 4.58 -42.82 10.47
N ASP A 15 5.45 -42.63 9.47
CA ASP A 15 6.86 -42.24 9.68
C ASP A 15 7.13 -40.73 9.47
N GLY A 16 6.12 -39.94 9.11
CA GLY A 16 6.24 -38.48 8.91
C GLY A 16 6.03 -37.61 10.16
N PHE A 17 5.83 -38.20 11.34
CA PHE A 17 5.39 -37.46 12.54
C PHE A 17 6.53 -36.94 13.44
N GLU A 18 7.80 -37.11 13.06
CA GLU A 18 8.93 -36.88 13.98
C GLU A 18 9.56 -35.47 13.95
N LYS A 19 9.08 -34.55 13.10
CA LYS A 19 9.54 -33.14 13.09
C LYS A 19 8.40 -32.19 12.79
N LEU A 20 7.84 -31.50 13.81
CA LEU A 20 7.27 -30.13 13.72
C LEU A 20 6.53 -29.77 15.04
N PRO A 21 7.16 -29.00 15.96
CA PRO A 21 6.45 -28.47 17.14
C PRO A 21 5.71 -27.13 16.93
N ASP A 22 5.80 -26.46 15.77
CA ASP A 22 5.43 -25.02 15.68
C ASP A 22 4.34 -24.62 14.65
N GLN A 23 3.64 -25.56 13.99
CA GLN A 23 2.63 -25.23 12.96
C GLN A 23 1.20 -25.66 13.36
N ILE A 24 0.23 -24.75 13.21
CA ILE A 24 -1.19 -24.99 13.56
C ILE A 24 -1.87 -25.75 12.41
N MET A 25 -1.90 -27.08 12.53
CA MET A 25 -2.37 -28.04 11.51
C MET A 25 -3.90 -28.30 11.55
N ILE A 26 -4.76 -27.36 11.18
CA ILE A 26 -6.23 -27.60 11.26
C ILE A 26 -6.97 -27.55 9.92
N THR A 27 -6.51 -26.78 8.93
CA THR A 27 -7.21 -26.69 7.62
C THR A 27 -6.31 -27.05 6.45
N PRO A 28 -6.65 -28.08 5.65
CA PRO A 28 -5.85 -28.51 4.51
C PRO A 28 -5.78 -27.45 3.39
N TYR A 29 -6.78 -26.56 3.32
CA TYR A 29 -6.86 -25.49 2.31
C TYR A 29 -5.88 -24.32 2.53
N GLU A 30 -5.08 -24.33 3.59
CA GLU A 30 -4.03 -23.31 3.82
C GLU A 30 -2.65 -23.76 3.31
N TRP A 31 -2.51 -25.03 2.93
CA TRP A 31 -1.26 -25.60 2.46
C TRP A 31 -1.14 -25.39 0.96
N ASN A 32 -0.09 -24.69 0.56
CA ASN A 32 0.20 -24.42 -0.85
C ASN A 32 1.45 -25.17 -1.28
N ASN A 33 1.44 -25.61 -2.55
CA ASN A 33 2.61 -26.20 -3.16
C ASN A 33 3.55 -25.06 -3.62
N PRO A 34 4.77 -24.94 -3.06
CA PRO A 34 5.73 -23.92 -3.49
C PRO A 34 6.18 -24.13 -4.95
N HIS A 35 6.08 -25.36 -5.46
CA HIS A 35 6.44 -25.72 -6.81
C HIS A 35 5.23 -26.26 -7.57
N PRO A 36 4.40 -25.39 -8.20
CA PRO A 36 3.17 -25.79 -8.88
C PRO A 36 3.39 -26.85 -9.98
N CYS A 37 4.62 -26.99 -10.45
CA CYS A 37 5.05 -27.93 -11.48
C CYS A 37 5.36 -29.34 -11.00
N ASN A 38 5.54 -29.56 -9.69
CA ASN A 38 5.69 -30.89 -9.15
C ASN A 38 4.32 -31.42 -8.66
N PRO A 39 3.73 -32.44 -9.32
CA PRO A 39 2.45 -33.01 -8.90
C PRO A 39 2.52 -33.82 -7.60
N GLU A 40 3.71 -34.25 -7.18
CA GLU A 40 3.97 -34.92 -5.89
C GLU A 40 5.06 -34.16 -5.13
N PRO A 41 4.73 -33.02 -4.49
CA PRO A 41 5.70 -32.28 -3.70
C PRO A 41 6.07 -33.05 -2.43
N GLU A 42 7.36 -33.11 -2.11
CA GLU A 42 7.84 -33.71 -0.86
C GLU A 42 7.42 -32.88 0.37
N GLU A 43 7.20 -31.57 0.19
CA GLU A 43 6.84 -30.63 1.25
C GLU A 43 5.78 -29.63 0.77
N LEU A 44 4.78 -29.35 1.63
CA LEU A 44 3.79 -28.29 1.44
C LEU A 44 4.12 -27.15 2.39
N GLU A 45 3.98 -25.91 1.93
CA GLU A 45 4.25 -24.73 2.74
C GLU A 45 2.95 -24.10 3.26
N ASN A 46 2.99 -23.67 4.52
CA ASN A 46 1.93 -22.90 5.15
C ASN A 46 2.51 -21.60 5.69
N ASN A 47 1.98 -20.48 5.21
CA ASN A 47 2.42 -19.15 5.61
C ASN A 47 1.93 -18.76 7.02
N LEU A 48 0.93 -19.46 7.57
CA LEU A 48 0.37 -19.24 8.91
C LEU A 48 1.15 -19.99 10.00
N SER A 49 2.42 -19.63 10.19
CA SER A 49 3.20 -20.04 11.36
C SER A 49 2.73 -19.29 12.63
N LEU A 50 3.05 -19.79 13.83
CA LEU A 50 2.65 -19.12 15.08
C LEU A 50 3.17 -17.68 15.18
N ASN A 51 4.41 -17.45 14.76
CA ASN A 51 5.01 -16.11 14.73
C ASN A 51 4.32 -15.21 13.70
N ASN A 52 4.02 -15.73 12.51
CA ASN A 52 3.32 -14.99 11.47
C ASN A 52 1.88 -14.67 11.89
N CYS A 53 1.22 -15.56 12.63
CA CYS A 53 -0.10 -15.33 13.21
C CYS A 53 -0.07 -14.22 14.27
N ILE A 54 0.97 -14.18 15.13
CA ILE A 54 1.14 -13.09 16.09
C ILE A 54 1.37 -11.77 15.34
N TRP A 55 2.18 -11.77 14.29
CA TRP A 55 2.43 -10.61 13.45
C TRP A 55 1.15 -10.10 12.74
N HIS A 56 0.37 -11.01 12.16
CA HIS A 56 -0.94 -10.71 11.55
C HIS A 56 -1.92 -10.08 12.56
N ASN A 57 -2.03 -10.66 13.76
CA ASN A 57 -2.90 -10.14 14.81
C ASN A 57 -2.43 -8.78 15.34
N LEU A 58 -1.12 -8.54 15.42
CA LEU A 58 -0.56 -7.25 15.81
C LEU A 58 -0.81 -6.18 14.73
N GLY A 59 -0.61 -6.53 13.45
CA GLY A 59 -0.85 -5.63 12.32
C GLY A 59 -2.32 -5.21 12.18
N SER A 60 -3.24 -6.14 12.45
CA SER A 60 -4.68 -5.83 12.49
C SER A 60 -5.07 -4.93 13.67
N LEU A 61 -4.47 -5.12 14.85
CA LEU A 61 -4.66 -4.22 15.99
C LEU A 61 -4.13 -2.80 15.71
N MET A 62 -3.05 -2.67 14.94
CA MET A 62 -2.46 -1.38 14.56
C MET A 62 -3.08 -0.74 13.30
N GLN A 63 -4.12 -1.36 12.70
CA GLN A 63 -4.80 -0.90 11.47
C GLN A 63 -3.89 -0.79 10.22
N GLN A 64 -2.76 -1.51 10.17
CA GLN A 64 -1.83 -1.46 9.03
C GLN A 64 -2.03 -2.59 8.01
N GLY A 65 -2.76 -3.65 8.39
CA GLY A 65 -2.87 -4.86 7.58
C GLY A 65 -1.57 -5.69 7.62
N SER A 66 -1.57 -6.85 6.97
CA SER A 66 -0.39 -7.70 6.83
C SER A 66 -0.36 -8.32 5.43
N ASP A 67 0.82 -8.59 4.92
CA ASP A 67 0.99 -9.23 3.60
C ASP A 67 0.48 -10.68 3.56
N ILE A 68 0.37 -11.31 4.73
CA ILE A 68 -0.13 -12.68 4.87
C ILE A 68 -1.64 -12.63 5.10
N ALA A 69 -2.42 -13.18 4.18
CA ALA A 69 -3.87 -13.28 4.28
C ALA A 69 -4.31 -14.75 4.41
N PRO A 70 -5.25 -15.07 5.33
CA PRO A 70 -5.80 -16.41 5.44
C PRO A 70 -6.57 -16.78 4.17
N GLN A 71 -6.36 -18.01 3.67
CA GLN A 71 -6.98 -18.48 2.43
C GLN A 71 -8.27 -19.26 2.70
N ALA A 72 -8.30 -20.09 3.75
CA ALA A 72 -9.44 -20.92 4.07
C ALA A 72 -10.63 -20.11 4.62
N VAL A 73 -11.85 -20.61 4.37
CA VAL A 73 -13.08 -19.92 4.84
C VAL A 73 -13.15 -19.88 6.37
N SER A 74 -12.74 -20.94 7.05
CA SER A 74 -12.75 -21.05 8.51
C SER A 74 -11.81 -20.05 9.18
N THR A 75 -10.59 -19.89 8.66
CA THR A 75 -9.59 -18.96 9.18
C THR A 75 -9.97 -17.51 8.89
N ARG A 76 -10.59 -17.23 7.73
CA ARG A 76 -11.19 -15.92 7.42
C ARG A 76 -12.31 -15.53 8.38
N MET A 77 -13.15 -16.46 8.82
CA MET A 77 -14.20 -16.17 9.80
C MET A 77 -13.62 -15.76 11.16
N VAL A 78 -12.56 -16.42 11.59
CA VAL A 78 -11.85 -16.08 12.84
C VAL A 78 -11.19 -14.71 12.72
N ALA A 79 -10.46 -14.45 11.63
CA ALA A 79 -9.84 -13.15 11.37
C ALA A 79 -10.89 -12.02 11.29
N GLY A 80 -12.02 -12.26 10.64
CA GLY A 80 -13.13 -11.32 10.55
C GLY A 80 -13.73 -10.97 11.92
N MET A 81 -13.90 -11.97 12.80
CA MET A 81 -14.36 -11.73 14.18
C MET A 81 -13.34 -10.92 14.99
N TRP A 82 -12.06 -11.21 14.81
CA TRP A 82 -10.97 -10.45 15.44
C TRP A 82 -10.95 -8.99 14.97
N TRP A 83 -11.08 -8.74 13.66
CA TRP A 83 -11.13 -7.39 13.11
C TRP A 83 -12.31 -6.57 13.67
N PHE A 84 -13.47 -7.21 13.81
CA PHE A 84 -14.64 -6.56 14.41
C PHE A 84 -14.38 -6.19 15.89
N PHE A 85 -13.76 -7.10 16.65
CA PHE A 85 -13.36 -6.84 18.03
C PHE A 85 -12.35 -5.68 18.14
N THR A 86 -11.29 -5.67 17.32
CA THR A 86 -10.27 -4.61 17.35
C THR A 86 -10.86 -3.26 16.99
N LEU A 87 -11.79 -3.21 16.03
CA LEU A 87 -12.48 -1.98 15.63
C LEU A 87 -13.24 -1.37 16.82
N ILE A 88 -14.02 -2.18 17.56
CA ILE A 88 -14.77 -1.72 18.73
C ILE A 88 -13.83 -1.23 19.82
N MET A 89 -12.76 -1.99 20.11
CA MET A 89 -11.80 -1.64 21.15
C MET A 89 -11.10 -0.30 20.89
N ILE A 90 -10.59 -0.09 19.66
CA ILE A 90 -9.93 1.16 19.30
C ILE A 90 -10.93 2.32 19.31
N SER A 91 -12.15 2.11 18.80
CA SER A 91 -13.19 3.15 18.80
C SER A 91 -13.60 3.57 20.21
N SER A 92 -13.69 2.62 21.15
CA SER A 92 -13.96 2.93 22.55
C SER A 92 -12.80 3.68 23.22
N TYR A 93 -11.56 3.28 22.92
CA TYR A 93 -10.37 3.97 23.42
C TYR A 93 -10.29 5.41 22.91
N THR A 94 -10.51 5.64 21.61
CA THR A 94 -10.48 6.99 21.02
C THR A 94 -11.62 7.86 21.55
N ALA A 95 -12.82 7.30 21.77
CA ALA A 95 -13.93 8.02 22.39
C ALA A 95 -13.62 8.42 23.84
N ASN A 96 -13.08 7.50 24.64
CA ASN A 96 -12.70 7.79 26.03
C ASN A 96 -11.56 8.81 26.12
N LEU A 97 -10.57 8.72 25.22
CA LEU A 97 -9.49 9.70 25.13
C LEU A 97 -10.02 11.09 24.76
N ALA A 98 -10.93 11.20 23.79
CA ALA A 98 -11.56 12.47 23.41
C ALA A 98 -12.39 13.07 24.56
N ALA A 99 -13.13 12.24 25.30
CA ALA A 99 -13.84 12.67 26.49
C ALA A 99 -12.86 13.17 27.58
N PHE A 100 -11.75 12.47 27.79
CA PHE A 100 -10.73 12.91 28.75
C PHE A 100 -10.10 14.26 28.37
N LEU A 101 -9.80 14.46 27.08
CA LEU A 101 -9.22 15.72 26.58
C LEU A 101 -10.18 16.91 26.69
N THR A 102 -11.50 16.69 26.69
CA THR A 102 -12.49 17.76 26.88
C THR A 102 -12.74 18.08 28.36
N ILE A 103 -12.46 17.14 29.28
CA ILE A 103 -12.71 17.26 30.72
C ILE A 103 -11.58 17.98 31.48
N THR A 104 -10.49 18.40 30.84
CA THR A 104 -9.38 19.12 31.52
C THR A 104 -9.70 20.57 31.92
N ARG A 105 -10.92 20.87 32.39
CA ARG A 105 -11.16 22.04 33.22
C ARG A 105 -10.43 21.82 34.54
N MET A 106 -9.57 22.77 34.92
CA MET A 106 -8.99 22.79 36.26
C MET A 106 -10.14 22.85 37.28
N GLU A 107 -10.54 21.71 37.84
CA GLU A 107 -11.37 21.72 39.02
C GLU A 107 -10.54 22.38 40.12
N SER A 108 -10.98 23.56 40.58
CA SER A 108 -10.40 24.15 41.79
C SER A 108 -10.64 23.15 42.92
N THR A 109 -9.56 22.61 43.49
CA THR A 109 -9.62 21.58 44.54
C THR A 109 -10.32 22.05 45.82
N ILE A 110 -10.66 23.35 45.92
CA ILE A 110 -11.28 24.00 47.06
C ILE A 110 -12.43 24.84 46.52
N LYS A 111 -13.67 24.54 46.93
CA LYS A 111 -14.87 25.31 46.54
C LYS A 111 -15.38 26.15 47.70
N SER A 112 -15.16 25.72 48.94
CA SER A 112 -15.63 26.42 50.15
C SER A 112 -14.59 26.48 51.28
N ALA A 113 -14.88 27.28 52.31
CA ALA A 113 -14.05 27.39 53.51
C ALA A 113 -14.06 26.09 54.35
N GLU A 114 -15.12 25.29 54.24
CA GLU A 114 -15.23 23.96 54.86
C GLU A 114 -14.17 23.00 54.29
N ASP A 115 -14.06 22.91 52.97
CA ASP A 115 -13.05 22.08 52.28
C ASP A 115 -11.63 22.43 52.75
N LEU A 116 -11.39 23.73 53.01
CA LEU A 116 -10.11 24.24 53.50
C LEU A 116 -9.83 23.84 54.95
N ALA A 117 -10.86 23.69 55.79
CA ALA A 117 -10.72 23.28 57.18
C ALA A 117 -10.58 21.75 57.34
N GLU A 118 -10.98 20.96 56.35
CA GLU A 118 -10.81 19.51 56.34
C GLU A 118 -9.40 19.10 55.93
N GLN A 119 -8.79 19.82 54.99
CA GLN A 119 -7.42 19.56 54.56
C GLN A 119 -6.36 20.29 55.40
N THR A 120 -5.13 19.76 55.40
CA THR A 120 -3.95 20.41 56.02
C THR A 120 -2.89 20.82 54.99
N LYS A 121 -3.11 20.52 53.70
CA LYS A 121 -2.14 20.75 52.62
C LYS A 121 -1.99 22.23 52.26
N VAL A 122 -3.09 22.99 52.28
CA VAL A 122 -3.10 24.44 52.04
C VAL A 122 -3.20 25.15 53.38
N LYS A 123 -2.17 25.92 53.72
CA LYS A 123 -2.17 26.74 54.93
C LYS A 123 -3.01 27.98 54.71
N PHE A 124 -3.61 28.54 55.75
CA PHE A 124 -4.42 29.74 55.60
C PHE A 124 -4.27 30.68 56.80
N GLY A 125 -4.44 31.98 56.57
CA GLY A 125 -4.34 32.98 57.62
C GLY A 125 -4.86 34.36 57.19
N PRO A 126 -5.38 35.17 58.13
CA PRO A 126 -5.70 36.59 57.94
C PRO A 126 -4.51 37.51 58.27
N MET A 127 -4.71 38.82 58.08
CA MET A 127 -3.79 39.85 58.58
C MET A 127 -3.78 39.89 60.12
N ARG A 128 -2.59 40.01 60.71
CA ARG A 128 -2.39 40.09 62.17
C ARG A 128 -3.04 41.36 62.74
N GLY A 129 -3.83 41.19 63.81
CA GLY A 129 -4.54 42.30 64.46
C GLY A 129 -5.67 42.91 63.62
N GLY A 130 -6.01 42.33 62.46
CA GLY A 130 -7.11 42.79 61.61
C GLY A 130 -8.50 42.37 62.10
N SER A 131 -9.53 43.00 61.53
CA SER A 131 -10.96 42.71 61.79
C SER A 131 -11.30 41.22 61.55
N THR A 132 -10.68 40.61 60.53
CA THR A 132 -10.84 39.20 60.17
C THR A 132 -10.18 38.25 61.17
N ALA A 133 -9.02 38.62 61.74
CA ALA A 133 -8.40 37.83 62.81
C ALA A 133 -9.26 37.86 64.09
N SER A 134 -9.77 39.04 64.46
CA SER A 134 -10.72 39.16 65.57
C SER A 134 -12.03 38.41 65.33
N PHE A 135 -12.50 38.32 64.08
CA PHE A 135 -13.67 37.52 63.71
C PHE A 135 -13.46 36.04 64.02
N PHE A 136 -12.35 35.44 63.56
CA PHE A 136 -12.06 34.04 63.85
C PHE A 136 -11.82 33.77 65.34
N SER A 137 -11.20 34.71 66.06
CA SER A 137 -10.97 34.60 67.50
C SER A 137 -12.25 34.66 68.34
N ASN A 138 -13.21 35.50 67.95
CA ASN A 138 -14.45 35.74 68.71
C ASN A 138 -15.66 34.96 68.17
N SER A 139 -15.48 34.15 67.13
CA SER A 139 -16.58 33.42 66.50
C SER A 139 -17.13 32.32 67.41
N ASN A 140 -18.45 32.16 67.41
CA ASN A 140 -19.14 31.07 68.11
C ASN A 140 -19.42 29.86 67.21
N HIS A 141 -18.98 29.89 65.94
CA HIS A 141 -19.19 28.80 65.00
C HIS A 141 -18.07 27.76 65.12
N THR A 142 -18.41 26.48 65.24
CA THR A 142 -17.47 25.38 65.48
C THR A 142 -16.39 25.25 64.40
N LEU A 143 -16.77 25.45 63.13
CA LEU A 143 -15.84 25.49 61.99
C LEU A 143 -14.75 26.57 62.18
N TYR A 144 -15.16 27.80 62.47
CA TYR A 144 -14.25 28.95 62.57
C TYR A 144 -13.37 28.88 63.81
N GLN A 145 -13.87 28.34 64.92
CA GLN A 145 -13.07 28.04 66.11
C GLN A 145 -11.98 27.00 65.80
N ARG A 146 -12.33 25.94 65.05
CA ARG A 146 -11.36 24.93 64.60
C ARG A 146 -10.32 25.55 63.67
N MET A 147 -10.75 26.35 62.69
CA MET A 147 -9.85 27.07 61.79
C MET A 147 -8.91 28.01 62.56
N TRP A 148 -9.41 28.75 63.55
CA TRP A 148 -8.60 29.62 64.41
C TRP A 148 -7.55 28.83 65.22
N ALA A 149 -7.93 27.67 65.76
CA ALA A 149 -7.00 26.78 66.46
C ALA A 149 -5.91 26.26 65.51
N MET A 150 -6.26 25.91 64.26
CA MET A 150 -5.28 25.52 63.23
C MET A 150 -4.33 26.66 62.89
N MET A 151 -4.83 27.90 62.75
CA MET A 151 -4.00 29.07 62.45
C MET A 151 -2.98 29.32 63.57
N GLN A 152 -3.39 29.22 64.84
CA GLN A 152 -2.49 29.41 65.99
C GLN A 152 -1.46 28.29 66.14
N GLN A 153 -1.81 27.05 65.77
CA GLN A 153 -0.90 25.90 65.87
C GLN A 153 0.06 25.77 64.67
N ALA A 154 -0.22 26.45 63.56
CA ALA A 154 0.56 26.32 62.34
C ALA A 154 1.98 26.90 62.48
N LYS A 155 2.98 26.13 62.05
CA LYS A 155 4.39 26.56 61.88
C LYS A 155 4.81 26.38 60.41
N PRO A 156 5.48 27.34 59.76
CA PRO A 156 5.75 28.72 60.18
C PRO A 156 4.47 29.55 60.29
N ASP A 157 4.58 30.72 60.93
CA ASP A 157 3.45 31.61 61.20
C ASP A 157 2.65 31.91 59.93
N VAL A 158 1.33 31.73 60.00
CA VAL A 158 0.39 31.93 58.90
C VAL A 158 -0.16 33.34 58.84
N PHE A 159 -0.04 34.15 59.90
CA PHE A 159 -0.53 35.53 59.86
C PHE A 159 0.39 36.40 58.99
N ALA A 160 -0.19 37.37 58.29
CA ALA A 160 0.56 38.39 57.54
C ALA A 160 0.53 39.73 58.31
N GLU A 161 1.57 40.53 58.25
CA GLU A 161 1.59 41.85 58.89
C GLU A 161 0.77 42.89 58.10
N SER A 162 0.63 42.69 56.79
CA SER A 162 -0.16 43.56 55.90
C SER A 162 -0.94 42.78 54.83
N ASN A 163 -1.98 43.41 54.27
CA ASN A 163 -2.74 42.83 53.15
C ASN A 163 -1.86 42.59 51.92
N ILE A 164 -0.93 43.51 51.62
CA ILE A 164 -0.02 43.39 50.46
C ILE A 164 0.91 42.19 50.64
N GLU A 165 1.49 42.03 51.83
CA GLU A 165 2.32 40.87 52.17
C GLU A 165 1.52 39.56 52.05
N GLY A 166 0.27 39.55 52.54
CA GLY A 166 -0.63 38.41 52.42
C GLY A 166 -0.87 38.00 50.97
N VAL A 167 -1.12 38.97 50.09
CA VAL A 167 -1.31 38.75 48.64
C VAL A 167 -0.03 38.23 47.98
N GLU A 168 1.12 38.85 48.25
CA GLU A 168 2.41 38.38 47.72
C GLU A 168 2.75 36.97 48.20
N ARG A 169 2.38 36.63 49.44
CA ARG A 169 2.58 35.32 50.01
C ARG A 169 1.75 34.25 49.29
N VAL A 170 0.51 34.56 48.92
CA VAL A 170 -0.34 33.67 48.10
C VAL A 170 0.31 33.42 46.74
N GLN A 171 0.80 34.46 46.07
CA GLN A 171 1.48 34.34 44.77
C GLN A 171 2.73 33.47 44.87
N LYS A 172 3.59 33.72 45.87
CA LYS A 172 4.81 32.95 46.12
C LYS A 172 4.53 31.47 46.45
N ALA A 173 3.41 31.19 47.12
CA ALA A 173 3.07 29.84 47.56
C ALA A 173 2.44 28.95 46.47
N LYS A 174 2.08 29.50 45.30
CA LYS A 174 1.53 28.77 44.13
C LYS A 174 0.49 27.69 44.52
N GLY A 175 -0.58 28.11 45.20
CA GLY A 175 -1.70 27.23 45.59
C GLY A 175 -1.51 26.44 46.89
N ARG A 176 -0.44 26.68 47.67
CA ARG A 176 -0.22 26.06 49.00
C ARG A 176 -0.57 26.96 50.19
N TYR A 177 -0.98 28.19 49.93
CA TYR A 177 -1.39 29.16 50.94
C TYR A 177 -2.61 29.96 50.47
N ALA A 178 -3.61 30.10 51.33
CA ALA A 178 -4.80 30.91 51.11
C ALA A 178 -4.82 32.08 52.12
N PHE A 179 -5.24 33.26 51.67
CA PHE A 179 -5.25 34.46 52.50
C PHE A 179 -6.67 34.98 52.68
N PHE A 180 -7.07 35.20 53.94
CA PHE A 180 -8.37 35.81 54.25
C PHE A 180 -8.24 37.33 54.23
N MET A 181 -9.01 37.97 53.36
CA MET A 181 -9.05 39.42 53.20
C MET A 181 -10.50 39.88 52.99
N GLU A 182 -10.77 41.17 53.15
CA GLU A 182 -12.10 41.74 52.94
C GLU A 182 -12.48 41.71 51.44
N SER A 183 -13.75 41.42 51.12
CA SER A 183 -14.23 41.20 49.75
C SER A 183 -13.89 42.35 48.79
N VAL A 184 -14.06 43.59 49.24
CA VAL A 184 -13.77 44.81 48.45
C VAL A 184 -12.28 44.92 48.09
N SER A 185 -11.40 44.48 48.99
CA SER A 185 -9.95 44.44 48.73
C SER A 185 -9.59 43.28 47.80
N ILE A 186 -10.29 42.14 47.91
CA ILE A 186 -10.07 40.98 47.02
C ILE A 186 -10.46 41.34 45.59
N GLU A 187 -11.64 41.93 45.39
CA GLU A 187 -12.10 42.44 44.10
C GLU A 187 -11.08 43.41 43.49
N TYR A 188 -10.45 44.26 44.32
CA TYR A 188 -9.45 45.22 43.87
C TYR A 188 -8.16 44.56 43.37
N GLU A 189 -7.67 43.52 44.06
CA GLU A 189 -6.43 42.81 43.74
C GLU A 189 -6.61 41.84 42.57
N ILE A 190 -7.74 41.15 42.45
CA ILE A 190 -8.01 40.22 41.34
C ILE A 190 -8.05 40.95 39.99
N GLU A 191 -8.65 42.15 39.96
CA GLU A 191 -8.70 43.00 38.76
C GLU A 191 -7.29 43.45 38.27
N ARG A 192 -6.27 43.34 39.13
CA ARG A 192 -4.89 43.76 38.87
C ARG A 192 -3.90 42.59 38.72
N ARG A 193 -4.11 41.50 39.46
CA ARG A 193 -3.24 40.33 39.55
C ARG A 193 -4.04 39.08 39.14
N CYS A 194 -3.93 38.70 37.87
CA CYS A 194 -4.73 37.61 37.28
C CYS A 194 -4.36 36.20 37.76
N GLU A 195 -3.26 36.07 38.50
CA GLU A 195 -2.84 34.82 39.15
C GLU A 195 -3.68 34.50 40.40
N LEU A 196 -4.44 35.48 40.90
CA LEU A 196 -5.28 35.33 42.08
C LEU A 196 -6.69 34.94 41.67
N THR A 197 -7.28 34.01 42.42
CA THR A 197 -8.67 33.59 42.25
C THR A 197 -9.40 33.73 43.58
N GLN A 198 -10.62 34.27 43.54
CA GLN A 198 -11.49 34.27 44.70
C GLN A 198 -12.13 32.90 44.87
N ILE A 199 -12.00 32.31 46.05
CA ILE A 199 -12.73 31.11 46.43
C ILE A 199 -14.10 31.58 46.96
N ASN A 200 -15.17 30.95 46.46
CA ASN A 200 -16.55 31.42 46.60
C ASN A 200 -17.00 31.67 48.05
N GLY A 201 -17.91 32.64 48.21
CA GLY A 201 -18.67 32.90 49.43
C GLY A 201 -18.14 34.07 50.29
N LEU A 202 -19.06 34.89 50.80
CA LEU A 202 -18.77 35.86 51.86
C LEU A 202 -18.94 35.13 53.21
N LEU A 203 -17.90 35.11 54.05
CA LEU A 203 -17.95 34.47 55.38
C LEU A 203 -18.80 35.28 56.36
N ASP A 204 -18.84 36.60 56.16
CA ASP A 204 -19.60 37.56 56.92
C ASP A 204 -20.11 38.70 56.02
N GLN A 205 -21.12 39.42 56.52
CA GLN A 205 -21.68 40.59 55.84
C GLN A 205 -21.29 41.85 56.62
N LYS A 206 -20.19 42.50 56.19
CA LYS A 206 -19.69 43.76 56.74
C LYS A 206 -19.71 44.86 55.69
N GLY A 207 -19.78 46.11 56.14
CA GLY A 207 -19.76 47.28 55.27
C GLY A 207 -18.84 48.37 55.83
N TYR A 208 -18.21 49.13 54.95
CA TYR A 208 -17.43 50.30 55.35
C TYR A 208 -18.35 51.47 55.70
N GLY A 209 -18.02 52.18 56.76
CA GLY A 209 -18.74 53.36 57.22
C GLY A 209 -17.79 54.48 57.61
N ILE A 210 -18.27 55.72 57.54
CA ILE A 210 -17.53 56.89 57.99
C ILE A 210 -17.72 57.02 59.50
N ALA A 211 -16.65 56.84 60.27
CA ALA A 211 -16.67 56.98 61.72
C ALA A 211 -16.61 58.46 62.12
N LEU A 212 -17.48 58.87 63.05
CA LEU A 212 -17.49 60.20 63.67
C LEU A 212 -17.38 60.05 65.19
N PRO A 213 -16.82 61.04 65.91
CA PRO A 213 -16.81 61.04 67.36
C PRO A 213 -18.20 60.83 67.96
N ILE A 214 -18.25 60.19 69.13
CA ILE A 214 -19.53 59.94 69.81
C ILE A 214 -20.21 61.30 70.09
N ASN A 215 -21.51 61.38 69.84
CA ASN A 215 -22.31 62.62 69.93
C ASN A 215 -21.92 63.77 68.98
N SER A 216 -21.26 63.48 67.85
CA SER A 216 -20.97 64.49 66.82
C SER A 216 -22.25 65.05 66.17
N PRO A 217 -22.40 66.38 66.04
CA PRO A 217 -23.56 67.00 65.40
C PRO A 217 -23.63 66.73 63.89
N TYR A 218 -22.52 66.30 63.27
CA TYR A 218 -22.44 66.05 61.83
C TYR A 218 -22.98 64.68 61.41
N ARG A 219 -23.31 63.78 62.35
CA ARG A 219 -23.74 62.41 62.04
C ARG A 219 -24.95 62.36 61.11
N SER A 220 -25.99 63.12 61.41
CA SER A 220 -27.22 63.15 60.61
C SER A 220 -26.98 63.73 59.21
N LEU A 221 -26.20 64.81 59.12
CA LEU A 221 -25.84 65.47 57.86
C LEU A 221 -25.02 64.54 56.95
N VAL A 222 -23.99 63.88 57.50
CA VAL A 222 -23.14 62.94 56.75
C VAL A 222 -23.93 61.71 56.30
N SER A 223 -24.77 61.15 57.18
CA SER A 223 -25.63 60.00 56.82
C SER A 223 -26.61 60.36 55.69
N GLY A 224 -27.24 61.54 55.75
CA GLY A 224 -28.13 62.01 54.69
C GLY A 224 -27.40 62.25 53.37
N ALA A 225 -26.17 62.78 53.41
CA ALA A 225 -25.34 62.96 52.23
C ALA A 225 -24.95 61.61 51.58
N VAL A 226 -24.58 60.62 52.38
CA VAL A 226 -24.24 59.27 51.89
C VAL A 226 -25.46 58.59 51.23
N LEU A 227 -26.65 58.70 51.82
CA LEU A 227 -27.88 58.18 51.23
C LEU A 227 -28.17 58.83 49.88
N LYS A 228 -28.05 60.16 49.78
CA LYS A 228 -28.21 60.89 48.52
C LYS A 228 -27.23 60.46 47.44
N LEU A 229 -25.97 60.18 47.81
CA LEU A 229 -24.95 59.66 46.88
C LEU A 229 -25.25 58.21 46.44
N SER A 230 -25.86 57.41 47.32
CA SER A 230 -26.27 56.05 47.00
C SER A 230 -27.49 56.01 46.07
N GLU A 231 -28.53 56.80 46.37
CA GLU A 231 -29.76 56.89 45.56
C GLU A 231 -29.48 57.42 44.16
N ASN A 232 -28.58 58.40 44.04
CA ASN A 232 -28.14 58.94 42.76
C ASN A 232 -27.21 58.00 41.98
N GLY A 233 -26.84 56.83 42.52
CA GLY A 233 -25.93 55.87 41.86
C GLY A 233 -24.46 56.30 41.78
N VAL A 234 -24.11 57.48 42.30
CA VAL A 234 -22.75 58.07 42.23
C VAL A 234 -21.72 57.16 42.90
N LEU A 235 -22.09 56.48 44.00
CA LEU A 235 -21.21 55.51 44.66
C LEU A 235 -20.85 54.33 43.74
N GLY A 236 -21.79 53.87 42.91
CA GLY A 236 -21.56 52.81 41.93
C GLY A 236 -20.63 53.26 40.80
N GLU A 237 -20.81 54.50 40.32
CA GLU A 237 -19.92 55.09 39.31
C GLU A 237 -18.48 55.25 39.85
N LEU A 238 -18.33 55.71 41.09
CA LEU A 238 -17.04 55.81 41.77
C LEU A 238 -16.40 54.43 41.94
N LYS A 239 -17.17 53.40 42.34
CA LYS A 239 -16.66 52.02 42.42
C LYS A 239 -16.13 51.56 41.05
N ASN A 240 -16.91 51.70 39.98
CA ASN A 240 -16.47 51.31 38.65
C ASN A 240 -15.23 52.10 38.17
N LYS A 241 -15.14 53.39 38.52
CA LYS A 241 -14.00 54.23 38.18
C LYS A 241 -12.71 53.75 38.84
N TRP A 242 -12.74 53.46 40.14
CA TRP A 242 -11.55 53.10 40.90
C TRP A 242 -11.16 51.62 40.80
N TRP A 243 -12.13 50.71 40.63
CA TRP A 243 -11.86 49.28 40.49
C TRP A 243 -11.52 48.89 39.06
N LYS A 244 -12.30 49.31 38.06
CA LYS A 244 -12.13 48.88 36.65
C LYS A 244 -11.35 49.87 35.79
N LYS A 245 -11.70 51.16 35.80
CA LYS A 245 -11.11 52.15 34.86
C LYS A 245 -9.69 52.59 35.24
N ASN A 246 -9.43 52.86 36.52
CA ASN A 246 -8.13 53.34 37.00
C ASN A 246 -7.17 52.18 37.33
N GLY A 247 -6.72 51.48 36.27
CA GLY A 247 -5.68 50.45 36.36
C GLY A 247 -6.15 49.04 36.75
N GLY A 248 -7.46 48.79 36.78
CA GLY A 248 -8.05 47.44 36.79
C GLY A 248 -8.48 47.01 35.38
N GLY A 249 -9.11 45.84 35.25
CA GLY A 249 -9.51 45.28 33.96
C GLY A 249 -8.36 44.68 33.14
N LYS A 250 -7.17 44.48 33.73
CA LYS A 250 -6.04 43.81 33.03
C LYS A 250 -6.35 42.35 32.73
N CYS A 251 -7.19 41.72 33.55
CA CYS A 251 -7.49 40.29 33.46
C CYS A 251 -8.60 39.96 32.46
N ASP A 252 -9.53 40.89 32.20
CA ASP A 252 -10.58 40.74 31.17
C ASP A 252 -10.00 40.75 29.73
N VAL A 253 -8.81 41.33 29.52
CA VAL A 253 -8.15 41.36 28.18
C VAL A 253 -7.42 40.04 27.86
N SER A 254 -7.22 39.18 28.87
CA SER A 254 -6.55 37.87 28.72
C SER A 254 -7.49 36.67 28.84
N GLY A 255 -8.80 36.90 28.91
CA GLY A 255 -9.77 35.83 29.12
C GLY A 255 -11.18 36.26 28.76
N GLU A 256 -11.46 36.37 27.46
CA GLU A 256 -12.83 36.17 26.98
C GLU A 256 -13.26 34.75 27.33
N ALA A 257 -13.92 34.61 28.47
CA ALA A 257 -14.77 33.48 28.77
C ALA A 257 -16.09 33.66 28.01
N GLU A 258 -16.11 33.25 26.74
CA GLU A 258 -17.27 32.64 26.04
C GLU A 258 -16.93 32.46 24.55
N GLY A 259 -16.33 31.31 24.23
CA GLY A 259 -15.99 30.91 22.86
C GLY A 259 -14.72 30.09 22.86
N GLY A 260 -14.84 28.78 22.63
CA GLY A 260 -13.75 27.81 22.76
C GLY A 260 -12.46 28.26 22.09
N THR A 261 -11.50 28.73 22.88
CA THR A 261 -10.11 28.72 22.47
C THR A 261 -9.71 27.25 22.44
N ASN A 262 -9.40 26.76 21.24
CA ASN A 262 -8.90 25.42 21.03
C ASN A 262 -7.72 25.21 21.99
N ASN A 263 -7.92 24.40 23.03
CA ASN A 263 -6.83 24.01 23.92
C ASN A 263 -5.80 23.28 23.05
N GLU A 264 -4.76 24.00 22.63
CA GLU A 264 -3.68 23.41 21.87
C GLU A 264 -3.07 22.28 22.70
N LEU A 265 -3.02 21.08 22.13
CA LEU A 265 -2.40 19.93 22.77
C LEU A 265 -0.92 20.23 22.98
N THR A 266 -0.57 20.62 24.21
CA THR A 266 0.81 20.90 24.57
C THR A 266 1.66 19.63 24.53
N MET A 267 2.95 19.77 24.24
CA MET A 267 3.92 18.66 24.18
C MET A 267 3.93 17.82 25.47
N ALA A 268 3.55 18.40 26.62
CA ALA A 268 3.42 17.70 27.89
C ALA A 268 2.36 16.58 27.86
N ASN A 269 1.27 16.77 27.10
CA ASN A 269 0.21 15.77 26.98
C ASN A 269 0.60 14.61 26.05
N VAL A 270 1.48 14.88 25.07
CA VAL A 270 1.87 13.96 23.98
C VAL A 270 3.23 13.29 24.25
N GLY A 271 4.01 13.83 25.19
CA GLY A 271 5.40 13.44 25.46
C GLY A 271 5.62 11.96 25.77
N GLY A 272 4.65 11.30 26.42
CA GLY A 272 4.74 9.86 26.74
C GLY A 272 4.88 8.96 25.51
N MET A 273 4.25 9.31 24.39
CA MET A 273 4.32 8.52 23.15
C MET A 273 5.72 8.53 22.54
N PHE A 274 6.43 9.66 22.62
CA PHE A 274 7.81 9.78 22.13
C PHE A 274 8.79 8.94 22.95
N VAL A 275 8.59 8.85 24.27
CA VAL A 275 9.43 8.02 25.14
C VAL A 275 9.26 6.55 24.80
N VAL A 276 8.02 6.08 24.59
CA VAL A 276 7.73 4.70 24.18
C VAL A 276 8.38 4.37 22.84
N LEU A 277 8.32 5.28 21.86
CA LEU A 277 8.97 5.12 20.56
C LEU A 277 10.49 4.94 20.70
N VAL A 278 11.15 5.82 21.46
CA VAL A 278 12.62 5.75 21.65
C VAL A 278 13.03 4.45 22.34
N VAL A 279 12.30 4.05 23.39
CA VAL A 279 12.56 2.78 24.09
C VAL A 279 12.36 1.59 23.15
N GLY A 280 11.31 1.60 22.33
CA GLY A 280 11.03 0.56 21.34
C GLY A 280 12.14 0.41 20.29
N CYS A 281 12.60 1.52 19.70
CA CYS A 281 13.70 1.51 18.73
C CYS A 281 15.01 1.01 19.35
N CYS A 282 15.34 1.43 20.58
CA CYS A 282 16.53 0.95 21.29
C CYS A 282 16.45 -0.55 21.58
N ALA A 283 15.29 -1.06 22.01
CA ALA A 283 15.09 -2.48 22.27
C ALA A 283 15.21 -3.31 20.98
N ALA A 284 14.60 -2.87 19.88
CA ALA A 284 14.71 -3.54 18.58
C ALA A 284 16.16 -3.59 18.08
N PHE A 285 16.90 -2.48 18.22
CA PHE A 285 18.32 -2.43 17.87
C PHE A 285 19.15 -3.42 18.72
N LEU A 286 18.89 -3.50 20.02
CA LEU A 286 19.57 -4.47 20.89
C LEU A 286 19.27 -5.92 20.50
N VAL A 287 18.02 -6.26 20.18
CA VAL A 287 17.64 -7.60 19.71
C VAL A 287 18.36 -7.93 18.40
N ALA A 288 18.38 -7.02 17.42
CA ALA A 288 19.09 -7.23 16.16
C ALA A 288 20.59 -7.47 16.36
N VAL A 289 21.23 -6.73 17.28
CA VAL A 289 22.64 -6.95 17.63
C VAL A 289 22.84 -8.33 18.28
N LEU A 290 21.96 -8.74 19.20
CA LEU A 290 22.04 -10.04 19.85
C LEU A 290 21.83 -11.20 18.87
N GLU A 291 20.86 -11.08 17.95
CA GLU A 291 20.63 -12.06 16.89
C GLU A 291 21.82 -12.15 15.93
N PHE A 292 22.38 -11.01 15.53
CA PHE A 292 23.58 -10.98 14.70
C PHE A 292 24.76 -11.67 15.39
N LEU A 293 24.99 -11.39 16.67
CA LEU A 293 26.04 -12.05 17.45
C LEU A 293 25.77 -13.55 17.65
N TRP A 294 24.51 -13.94 17.85
CA TRP A 294 24.13 -15.35 17.95
C TRP A 294 24.36 -16.07 16.62
N ASN A 295 23.96 -15.46 15.51
CA ASN A 295 24.17 -16.01 14.18
C ASN A 295 25.66 -16.16 13.86
N CYS A 296 26.48 -15.15 14.16
CA CYS A 296 27.93 -15.23 14.04
C CYS A 296 28.51 -16.41 14.85
N ARG A 297 28.01 -16.63 16.08
CA ARG A 297 28.42 -17.77 16.90
C ARG A 297 27.98 -19.11 16.31
N LYS A 298 26.75 -19.20 15.81
CA LYS A 298 26.22 -20.43 15.17
C LYS A 298 27.06 -20.78 13.93
N ILE A 299 27.32 -19.80 13.07
CA ILE A 299 28.14 -19.95 11.87
C ILE A 299 29.59 -20.32 12.23
N ALA A 300 30.17 -19.74 13.28
CA ALA A 300 31.51 -20.10 13.74
C ALA A 300 31.59 -21.57 14.21
N VAL A 301 30.53 -22.09 14.85
CA VAL A 301 30.44 -23.49 15.27
C VAL A 301 30.25 -24.43 14.07
N GLU A 302 29.37 -24.08 13.13
CA GLU A 302 29.10 -24.90 11.93
C GLU A 302 30.31 -24.93 10.97
N ARG A 303 30.98 -23.79 10.78
CA ARG A 303 32.11 -23.65 9.84
C ARG A 303 33.50 -23.89 10.47
N LYS A 304 33.57 -24.15 11.79
CA LYS A 304 34.83 -24.33 12.56
C LYS A 304 35.86 -23.20 12.38
N ILE A 305 35.39 -21.96 12.20
CA ILE A 305 36.23 -20.74 12.08
C ILE A 305 36.24 -19.95 13.39
N THR A 306 37.18 -19.01 13.54
CA THR A 306 37.21 -18.15 14.72
C THR A 306 36.03 -17.17 14.72
N PRO A 307 35.41 -16.86 15.88
CA PRO A 307 34.22 -16.02 15.93
C PRO A 307 34.46 -14.57 15.46
N CYS A 308 35.70 -14.09 15.54
CA CYS A 308 36.07 -12.77 15.06
C CYS A 308 36.11 -12.71 13.51
N GLU A 309 36.57 -13.80 12.88
CA GLU A 309 36.60 -13.94 11.43
C GLU A 309 35.20 -14.07 10.84
N ALA A 310 34.33 -14.87 11.48
CA ALA A 310 32.90 -14.97 11.13
C ALA A 310 32.18 -13.61 11.25
N MET A 311 32.50 -12.84 12.29
CA MET A 311 31.90 -11.51 12.50
C MET A 311 32.31 -10.52 11.41
N VAL A 312 33.59 -10.51 11.01
CA VAL A 312 34.09 -9.62 9.95
C VAL A 312 33.50 -9.98 8.59
N SER A 313 33.37 -11.27 8.27
CA SER A 313 32.75 -11.71 7.00
C SER A 313 31.27 -11.36 6.92
N GLU A 314 30.50 -11.60 7.99
CA GLU A 314 29.08 -11.29 8.04
C GLU A 314 28.81 -9.78 8.11
N LEU A 315 29.65 -9.01 8.81
CA LEU A 315 29.54 -7.54 8.82
C LEU A 315 29.84 -6.95 7.43
N LYS A 316 30.83 -7.51 6.72
CA LYS A 316 31.17 -7.11 5.36
C LYS A 316 30.02 -7.40 4.38
N PHE A 317 29.33 -8.53 4.56
CA PHE A 317 28.12 -8.87 3.80
C PHE A 317 26.93 -7.95 4.15
N ALA A 318 26.67 -7.71 5.44
CA ALA A 318 25.58 -6.83 5.88
C ALA A 318 25.76 -5.36 5.43
N LEU A 319 27.01 -4.91 5.25
CA LEU A 319 27.34 -3.59 4.70
C LEU A 319 27.36 -3.56 3.16
N ASN A 320 27.22 -4.71 2.49
CA ASN A 320 27.18 -4.83 1.04
C ASN A 320 25.73 -4.73 0.55
N PHE A 321 25.26 -3.51 0.29
CA PHE A 321 23.86 -3.24 -0.10
C PHE A 321 23.45 -3.77 -1.49
N THR A 322 24.36 -4.44 -2.22
CA THR A 322 24.14 -4.91 -3.60
C THR A 322 23.86 -6.41 -3.72
N GLU A 323 24.24 -7.21 -2.73
CA GLU A 323 23.95 -8.66 -2.71
C GLU A 323 22.65 -8.92 -1.94
N ILE A 324 21.57 -9.19 -2.68
CA ILE A 324 20.24 -9.49 -2.10
C ILE A 324 20.16 -10.96 -1.66
N THR A 325 21.01 -11.83 -2.21
CA THR A 325 20.99 -13.27 -1.99
C THR A 325 22.28 -13.74 -1.34
N LYS A 326 22.17 -14.42 -0.20
CA LYS A 326 23.29 -15.09 0.46
C LYS A 326 23.40 -16.52 -0.09
N PRO A 327 24.49 -16.91 -0.78
CA PRO A 327 24.65 -18.28 -1.22
C PRO A 327 24.83 -19.21 -0.01
N VAL A 328 24.04 -20.28 0.04
CA VAL A 328 24.19 -21.35 1.03
C VAL A 328 25.33 -22.25 0.57
N GLU A 329 26.55 -22.00 1.04
CA GLU A 329 27.65 -22.95 0.89
C GLU A 329 27.33 -24.19 1.71
N LYS A 330 26.94 -25.28 1.03
CA LYS A 330 26.82 -26.60 1.64
C LYS A 330 28.21 -27.07 2.09
N PRO A 331 28.36 -27.70 3.27
CA PRO A 331 29.62 -28.35 3.63
C PRO A 331 29.98 -29.36 2.53
N GLN A 332 31.23 -29.36 2.06
CA GLN A 332 31.73 -30.40 1.17
C GLN A 332 31.44 -31.77 1.81
N GLU A 333 30.59 -32.57 1.18
CA GLU A 333 30.51 -33.99 1.49
C GLU A 333 31.85 -34.62 1.13
N ASP A 334 32.51 -35.22 2.13
CA ASP A 334 33.68 -36.06 1.92
C ASP A 334 33.26 -37.25 1.05
N ASP A 335 33.57 -37.17 -0.24
CA ASP A 335 33.22 -38.12 -1.29
C ASP A 335 34.00 -39.43 -1.13
N TYR A 336 33.58 -40.27 -0.17
CA TYR A 336 34.10 -41.61 0.09
C TYR A 336 33.19 -42.70 -0.50
N CYS A 337 32.66 -42.55 -1.72
CA CYS A 337 32.15 -43.72 -2.45
C CYS A 337 31.97 -43.49 -3.96
N LYS A 338 33.08 -43.39 -4.70
CA LYS A 338 33.11 -43.58 -6.17
C LYS A 338 34.50 -43.96 -6.66
N GLN A 339 35.00 -45.09 -6.15
CA GLN A 339 36.03 -45.87 -6.84
C GLN A 339 35.42 -47.22 -7.16
N ASP A 340 34.90 -47.37 -8.38
CA ASP A 340 35.22 -48.50 -9.23
C ASP A 340 34.55 -48.37 -10.61
N LEU A 341 35.32 -48.75 -11.63
CA LEU A 341 34.97 -49.05 -13.03
C LEU A 341 35.05 -47.93 -14.10
N GLY A 342 36.26 -47.87 -14.71
CA GLY A 342 36.50 -47.90 -16.16
C GLY A 342 36.32 -46.58 -16.94
N ARG A 343 37.37 -45.80 -17.23
CA ARG A 343 38.49 -46.00 -18.19
C ARG A 343 38.04 -46.06 -19.67
N TYR A 344 38.64 -45.18 -20.48
CA TYR A 344 38.41 -44.79 -21.90
C TYR A 344 37.38 -43.65 -22.05
N SER A 345 37.67 -42.44 -22.56
CA SER A 345 38.68 -41.99 -23.53
C SER A 345 39.18 -40.58 -23.17
N GLY A 346 40.46 -40.30 -23.43
CA GLY A 346 41.05 -38.98 -23.27
C GLY A 346 40.73 -38.04 -24.45
N GLY A 347 40.85 -36.74 -24.18
CA GLY A 347 40.76 -35.66 -25.16
C GLY A 347 40.90 -34.30 -24.48
N LEU A 348 42.09 -33.72 -24.62
CA LEU A 348 42.51 -32.36 -24.27
C LEU A 348 41.41 -31.30 -24.38
N PHE A 349 41.25 -30.46 -23.35
CA PHE A 349 41.36 -28.99 -23.39
C PHE A 349 41.03 -28.47 -21.98
N GLY A 350 42.05 -27.98 -21.27
CA GLY A 350 41.84 -27.16 -20.07
C GLY A 350 41.91 -25.68 -20.44
N PRO A 351 41.16 -24.79 -19.77
CA PRO A 351 41.56 -23.40 -19.60
C PRO A 351 42.37 -23.34 -18.30
N ALA A 352 43.69 -23.18 -18.36
CA ALA A 352 44.38 -21.90 -18.54
C ALA A 352 44.04 -20.89 -17.42
N ASN A 353 44.86 -20.96 -16.36
CA ASN A 353 45.19 -19.94 -15.39
C ASN A 353 44.64 -18.54 -15.68
N THR A 354 43.71 -18.07 -14.85
CA THR A 354 43.48 -16.63 -14.68
C THR A 354 44.67 -16.03 -13.94
N HIS A 355 45.44 -15.26 -14.70
CA HIS A 355 46.54 -14.43 -14.23
C HIS A 355 46.10 -13.53 -13.08
N GLN A 356 46.95 -13.48 -12.05
CA GLN A 356 47.02 -12.41 -11.06
C GLN A 356 46.93 -11.04 -11.74
N HIS A 357 45.79 -10.38 -11.64
CA HIS A 357 45.73 -8.93 -11.79
C HIS A 357 45.71 -8.33 -10.38
N LEU A 358 46.87 -7.79 -10.00
CA LEU A 358 47.07 -6.94 -8.84
C LEU A 358 45.92 -5.94 -8.75
N SER A 359 45.09 -6.06 -7.72
CA SER A 359 43.96 -5.18 -7.52
C SER A 359 44.48 -3.80 -7.12
N ILE A 360 43.90 -2.74 -7.70
CA ILE A 360 44.10 -1.34 -7.30
C ILE A 360 43.80 -1.15 -5.79
N VAL A 361 43.06 -2.07 -5.17
CA VAL A 361 42.81 -2.14 -3.73
C VAL A 361 44.09 -2.36 -2.91
N ASP A 362 45.07 -3.11 -3.43
CA ASP A 362 46.36 -3.33 -2.74
C ASP A 362 47.27 -2.10 -2.82
N LEU A 363 47.19 -1.33 -3.92
CA LEU A 363 47.87 -0.04 -4.07
C LEU A 363 47.23 1.05 -3.19
N LEU A 364 45.90 1.05 -3.05
CA LEU A 364 45.17 1.97 -2.17
C LEU A 364 45.38 1.64 -0.69
N HIS A 365 45.48 0.37 -0.32
CA HIS A 365 45.81 -0.06 1.05
C HIS A 365 47.25 0.36 1.41
N GLY A 366 48.21 0.24 0.49
CA GLY A 366 49.58 0.74 0.67
C GLY A 366 49.68 2.27 0.79
N PHE A 367 48.86 3.02 0.04
CA PHE A 367 48.81 4.48 0.12
C PHE A 367 48.15 4.97 1.41
N TYR A 368 47.09 4.28 1.88
CA TYR A 368 46.41 4.56 3.14
C TYR A 368 47.30 4.33 4.36
N VAL A 369 48.08 3.24 4.37
CA VAL A 369 49.05 2.93 5.43
C VAL A 369 50.21 3.94 5.45
N SER A 370 50.66 4.43 4.28
CA SER A 370 51.71 5.45 4.19
C SER A 370 51.24 6.85 4.65
N LEU A 371 49.96 7.18 4.46
CA LEU A 371 49.41 8.48 4.91
C LEU A 371 49.16 8.52 6.42
N MET A 372 48.82 7.38 7.05
CA MET A 372 48.63 7.29 8.51
C MET A 372 49.94 7.42 9.32
N GLN A 373 51.11 7.27 8.68
CA GLN A 373 52.41 7.50 9.32
C GLN A 373 52.89 8.96 9.28
N SER A 374 52.27 9.83 8.49
CA SER A 374 52.58 11.26 8.45
C SER A 374 51.51 12.05 9.21
N GLY A 375 51.76 12.35 10.48
CA GLY A 375 50.86 13.07 11.38
C GLY A 375 50.60 14.54 11.03
N SER A 376 49.89 14.80 9.94
CA SER A 376 49.42 16.15 9.56
C SER A 376 47.90 16.20 9.45
N LYS A 377 47.28 17.09 10.24
CA LYS A 377 45.82 17.35 10.27
C LYS A 377 45.34 17.89 8.92
N MET A 378 44.45 17.15 8.25
CA MET A 378 43.88 17.53 6.95
C MET A 378 42.51 18.20 7.10
N SER A 379 42.27 19.29 6.35
CA SER A 379 41.08 20.15 6.48
C SER A 379 39.84 19.61 5.74
N TYR A 380 38.64 19.99 6.22
CA TYR A 380 37.31 19.53 5.80
C TYR A 380 36.98 19.54 4.28
N PRO A 381 37.46 20.46 3.41
CA PRO A 381 37.13 20.39 1.98
C PRO A 381 37.83 19.24 1.24
N SER A 382 38.94 18.73 1.78
CA SER A 382 39.72 17.62 1.20
C SER A 382 39.05 16.25 1.41
N GLN A 383 38.22 16.12 2.45
CA GLN A 383 37.48 14.89 2.75
C GLN A 383 36.28 14.68 1.81
N ILE A 384 35.67 15.77 1.33
CA ILE A 384 34.52 15.74 0.41
C ILE A 384 34.95 15.30 -0.99
N LEU A 385 36.12 15.75 -1.47
CA LEU A 385 36.67 15.33 -2.76
C LEU A 385 37.04 13.85 -2.77
N PHE A 386 37.51 13.32 -1.64
CA PHE A 386 37.86 11.90 -1.49
C PHE A 386 36.61 11.00 -1.45
N LEU A 387 35.53 11.47 -0.78
CA LEU A 387 34.20 10.83 -0.79
C LEU A 387 33.56 10.79 -2.18
N LEU A 388 33.70 11.86 -2.96
CA LEU A 388 33.20 11.93 -4.35
C LEU A 388 33.99 11.02 -5.30
N LEU A 389 35.32 10.91 -5.11
CA LEU A 389 36.16 9.99 -5.89
C LEU A 389 35.93 8.51 -5.52
N SER A 390 35.67 8.20 -4.24
CA SER A 390 35.30 6.83 -3.83
C SER A 390 33.92 6.43 -4.35
N CYS A 391 32.98 7.37 -4.47
CA CYS A 391 31.66 7.12 -5.07
C CYS A 391 31.74 6.80 -6.57
N PHE A 392 32.71 7.35 -7.30
CA PHE A 392 32.85 7.13 -8.75
C PHE A 392 33.51 5.78 -9.09
N ILE A 393 34.28 5.19 -8.16
CA ILE A 393 34.97 3.89 -8.34
C ILE A 393 34.10 2.71 -7.87
N LEU A 394 33.03 2.99 -7.11
CA LEU A 394 32.05 2.01 -6.62
C LEU A 394 30.88 1.74 -7.59
N LEU A 395 30.96 2.19 -8.85
CA LEU A 395 30.03 1.72 -9.88
C LEU A 395 30.31 0.23 -10.14
N PRO A 396 29.37 -0.68 -9.82
CA PRO A 396 29.57 -2.09 -10.10
C PRO A 396 29.71 -2.29 -11.62
N PRO A 397 30.49 -3.29 -12.08
CA PRO A 397 30.32 -3.77 -13.43
C PRO A 397 28.85 -4.17 -13.58
N CYS A 398 28.19 -3.61 -14.60
CA CYS A 398 26.81 -3.93 -14.94
C CYS A 398 26.67 -5.47 -14.98
N PRO A 399 25.63 -6.08 -14.37
CA PRO A 399 25.39 -7.50 -14.52
C PRO A 399 25.31 -7.80 -16.02
N ALA A 400 26.30 -8.54 -16.53
CA ALA A 400 26.31 -8.96 -17.91
C ALA A 400 25.15 -9.95 -18.10
N LEU A 401 24.35 -9.72 -19.12
CA LEU A 401 23.29 -10.62 -19.54
C LEU A 401 23.90 -12.01 -19.83
N PRO A 402 23.27 -13.12 -19.45
CA PRO A 402 23.84 -14.45 -19.68
C PRO A 402 24.06 -14.73 -21.17
N ASP A 403 25.01 -15.60 -21.50
CA ASP A 403 25.38 -15.93 -22.89
C ASP A 403 24.20 -16.52 -23.68
N VAL A 404 23.29 -17.24 -23.01
CA VAL A 404 22.10 -17.86 -23.60
C VAL A 404 20.86 -17.51 -22.77
N ILE A 405 19.81 -17.03 -23.43
CA ILE A 405 18.54 -16.66 -22.81
C ILE A 405 17.45 -17.58 -23.37
N PRO A 406 16.98 -18.58 -22.60
CA PRO A 406 15.91 -19.46 -23.03
C PRO A 406 14.56 -18.74 -22.98
N ILE A 407 13.80 -18.79 -24.07
CA ILE A 407 12.44 -18.24 -24.17
C ILE A 407 11.49 -19.38 -24.57
N GLY A 408 10.40 -19.51 -23.81
CA GLY A 408 9.35 -20.47 -24.04
C GLY A 408 8.25 -19.94 -24.96
N GLY A 409 7.74 -20.78 -25.86
CA GLY A 409 6.54 -20.51 -26.65
C GLY A 409 5.54 -21.65 -26.50
N VAL A 410 4.31 -21.35 -26.12
CA VAL A 410 3.22 -22.32 -25.96
C VAL A 410 2.22 -22.11 -27.09
N PHE A 411 2.21 -23.03 -28.06
CA PHE A 411 1.43 -22.91 -29.30
C PHE A 411 0.52 -24.11 -29.51
N HIS A 412 -0.53 -23.91 -30.31
CA HIS A 412 -1.45 -24.98 -30.69
C HIS A 412 -1.11 -25.44 -32.12
N PRO A 413 -0.75 -26.71 -32.33
CA PRO A 413 -0.45 -27.20 -33.69
C PRO A 413 -1.71 -27.37 -34.54
N GLU A 414 -2.90 -27.34 -33.93
CA GLU A 414 -4.19 -27.46 -34.60
C GLU A 414 -4.62 -26.14 -35.27
N SER A 415 -4.08 -24.98 -34.88
CA SER A 415 -4.35 -23.71 -35.57
C SER A 415 -3.50 -23.58 -36.83
N ASN A 416 -4.11 -23.08 -37.91
CA ASN A 416 -3.46 -22.88 -39.21
C ASN A 416 -2.67 -21.56 -39.28
N ASP A 417 -2.32 -20.98 -38.13
CA ASP A 417 -1.76 -19.63 -38.03
C ASP A 417 -0.22 -19.61 -37.99
N HIS A 418 0.43 -20.77 -38.10
CA HIS A 418 1.89 -20.91 -38.25
C HIS A 418 2.71 -20.12 -37.21
N GLN A 419 2.24 -20.06 -35.97
CA GLN A 419 2.82 -19.22 -34.91
C GLN A 419 4.18 -19.70 -34.43
N ASP A 420 4.38 -21.02 -34.43
CA ASP A 420 5.65 -21.67 -34.11
C ASP A 420 6.75 -21.26 -35.10
N VAL A 421 6.39 -21.18 -36.39
CA VAL A 421 7.26 -20.72 -37.48
C VAL A 421 7.60 -19.24 -37.29
N ALA A 422 6.58 -18.39 -37.06
CA ALA A 422 6.79 -16.96 -36.83
C ALA A 422 7.67 -16.69 -35.60
N PHE A 423 7.46 -17.42 -34.51
CA PHE A 423 8.25 -17.32 -33.28
C PHE A 423 9.70 -17.75 -33.52
N GLN A 424 9.92 -18.83 -34.27
CA GLN A 424 11.27 -19.29 -34.62
C GLN A 424 12.05 -18.23 -35.39
N TYR A 425 11.49 -17.69 -36.48
CA TYR A 425 12.20 -16.70 -37.29
C TYR A 425 12.35 -15.35 -36.58
N ALA A 426 11.45 -15.00 -35.66
CA ALA A 426 11.63 -13.82 -34.81
C ALA A 426 12.86 -13.94 -33.91
N VAL A 427 13.07 -15.11 -33.30
CA VAL A 427 14.25 -15.41 -32.47
C VAL A 427 15.53 -15.39 -33.33
N GLU A 428 15.50 -16.00 -34.52
CA GLU A 428 16.63 -16.00 -35.43
C GLU A 428 16.99 -14.58 -35.90
N ARG A 429 16.00 -13.75 -36.23
CA ARG A 429 16.20 -12.37 -36.66
C ARG A 429 16.85 -11.51 -35.57
N ILE A 430 16.44 -11.66 -34.32
CA ILE A 430 17.07 -10.95 -33.18
C ILE A 430 18.50 -11.43 -32.99
N ASN A 431 18.75 -12.75 -33.09
CA ASN A 431 20.09 -13.31 -32.96
C ASN A 431 21.05 -12.89 -34.08
N MET A 432 20.53 -12.51 -35.26
CA MET A 432 21.34 -11.92 -36.33
C MET A 432 21.69 -10.45 -36.08
N ASP A 433 20.92 -9.74 -35.27
CA ASP A 433 21.14 -8.32 -34.97
C ASP A 433 22.09 -8.14 -33.77
N SER A 434 23.38 -8.03 -34.09
CA SER A 434 24.44 -7.77 -33.11
C SER A 434 24.33 -6.46 -32.33
N TYR A 435 23.45 -5.52 -32.75
CA TYR A 435 23.20 -4.28 -32.01
C TYR A 435 22.25 -4.50 -30.82
N LEU A 436 21.29 -5.42 -30.93
CA LEU A 436 20.30 -5.69 -29.90
C LEU A 436 20.87 -6.57 -28.77
N LEU A 437 21.59 -7.64 -29.13
CA LEU A 437 22.20 -8.57 -28.19
C LEU A 437 23.66 -8.83 -28.58
N PRO A 438 24.62 -8.01 -28.10
CA PRO A 438 26.02 -8.09 -28.55
C PRO A 438 26.79 -9.30 -28.01
N HIS A 439 26.36 -9.85 -26.86
CA HIS A 439 27.06 -10.92 -26.14
C HIS A 439 26.15 -12.09 -25.72
N SER A 440 24.86 -12.03 -26.07
CA SER A 440 23.85 -13.01 -25.67
C SER A 440 23.10 -13.50 -26.90
N ARG A 441 22.64 -14.76 -26.87
CA ARG A 441 21.73 -15.31 -27.88
C ARG A 441 20.45 -15.81 -27.24
N LEU A 442 19.34 -15.65 -27.94
CA LEU A 442 18.05 -16.21 -27.57
C LEU A 442 17.98 -17.68 -28.01
N GLU A 443 17.57 -18.56 -27.11
CA GLU A 443 17.26 -19.96 -27.41
C GLU A 443 15.75 -20.18 -27.30
N ARG A 444 15.15 -20.85 -28.30
CA ARG A 444 13.71 -21.08 -28.37
C ARG A 444 13.34 -22.45 -27.84
N HIS A 445 12.37 -22.52 -26.94
CA HIS A 445 11.75 -23.77 -26.49
C HIS A 445 10.25 -23.74 -26.79
N ILE A 446 9.80 -24.65 -27.64
CA ILE A 446 8.41 -24.69 -28.09
C ILE A 446 7.68 -25.85 -27.41
N ALA A 447 6.54 -25.55 -26.79
CA ALA A 447 5.62 -26.50 -26.20
C ALA A 447 4.30 -26.51 -26.99
N ASN A 448 4.04 -27.62 -27.67
CA ASN A 448 2.78 -27.80 -28.41
C ASN A 448 1.70 -28.35 -27.48
N VAL A 449 0.56 -27.65 -27.41
CA VAL A 449 -0.58 -27.96 -26.53
C VAL A 449 -1.89 -28.05 -27.32
N SER A 450 -2.86 -28.79 -26.80
CA SER A 450 -4.20 -28.89 -27.42
C SER A 450 -5.15 -27.81 -26.87
N PHE A 451 -6.13 -27.40 -27.67
CA PHE A 451 -7.06 -26.31 -27.34
C PHE A 451 -7.93 -26.57 -26.10
N VAL A 452 -8.18 -27.85 -25.79
CA VAL A 452 -9.15 -28.28 -24.77
C VAL A 452 -8.47 -28.77 -23.51
N ASP A 453 -7.24 -29.29 -23.60
CA ASP A 453 -6.60 -29.99 -22.50
C ASP A 453 -5.72 -29.07 -21.63
N SER A 454 -6.40 -28.53 -20.63
CA SER A 454 -5.84 -27.72 -19.54
C SER A 454 -4.74 -28.43 -18.72
N PHE A 455 -4.87 -29.74 -18.49
CA PHE A 455 -3.95 -30.47 -17.61
C PHE A 455 -2.60 -30.74 -18.31
N THR A 456 -2.64 -31.22 -19.56
CA THR A 456 -1.41 -31.39 -20.33
C THR A 456 -0.75 -30.07 -20.64
N THR A 457 -1.52 -28.99 -20.84
CA THR A 457 -0.98 -27.63 -20.96
C THR A 457 -0.14 -27.25 -19.74
N GLY A 458 -0.68 -27.43 -18.52
CA GLY A 458 0.05 -27.17 -17.28
C GLY A 458 1.36 -27.96 -17.19
N LYS A 459 1.31 -29.27 -17.52
CA LYS A 459 2.51 -30.11 -17.54
C LYS A 459 3.56 -29.63 -18.55
N ARG A 460 3.15 -29.28 -19.78
CA ARG A 460 4.04 -28.80 -20.83
C ARG A 460 4.70 -27.47 -20.48
N VAL A 461 3.96 -26.57 -19.82
CA VAL A 461 4.50 -25.31 -19.33
C VAL A 461 5.53 -25.57 -18.23
N CYS A 462 5.26 -26.54 -17.37
CA CYS A 462 6.21 -26.95 -16.34
C CYS A 462 7.48 -27.60 -16.91
N ASP A 463 7.38 -28.39 -17.98
CA ASP A 463 8.55 -28.86 -18.73
C ASP A 463 9.40 -27.68 -19.24
N LEU A 464 8.78 -26.55 -19.64
CA LEU A 464 9.52 -25.33 -20.00
C LEU A 464 10.19 -24.66 -18.79
N MET A 465 9.55 -24.69 -17.63
CA MET A 465 10.12 -24.13 -16.40
C MET A 465 11.34 -24.91 -15.91
N GLU A 466 11.34 -26.24 -16.06
CA GLU A 466 12.51 -27.08 -15.76
C GLU A 466 13.73 -26.74 -16.63
N VAL A 467 13.49 -26.30 -17.87
CA VAL A 467 14.55 -25.80 -18.77
C VAL A 467 15.09 -24.42 -18.32
N GLY A 468 14.33 -23.68 -17.51
CA GLY A 468 14.73 -22.37 -16.98
C GLY A 468 14.39 -21.21 -17.91
N VAL A 469 13.25 -21.27 -18.63
CA VAL A 469 12.81 -20.18 -19.52
C VAL A 469 12.65 -18.85 -18.77
N THR A 470 13.11 -17.77 -19.39
CA THR A 470 13.07 -16.41 -18.83
C THR A 470 11.74 -15.70 -19.12
N ALA A 471 11.03 -16.10 -20.17
CA ALA A 471 9.72 -15.59 -20.55
C ALA A 471 8.93 -16.65 -21.31
N VAL A 472 7.60 -16.56 -21.25
CA VAL A 472 6.68 -17.47 -21.95
C VAL A 472 5.77 -16.68 -22.88
N PHE A 473 5.73 -17.05 -24.15
CA PHE A 473 4.80 -16.52 -25.16
C PHE A 473 3.60 -17.44 -25.35
N GLY A 474 2.39 -16.86 -25.44
CA GLY A 474 1.15 -17.61 -25.62
C GLY A 474 0.46 -18.01 -24.30
N PRO A 475 -0.60 -18.83 -24.33
CA PRO A 475 -1.17 -19.53 -25.47
C PRO A 475 -2.41 -18.83 -26.06
N GLU A 476 -2.89 -19.38 -27.17
CA GLU A 476 -4.08 -18.95 -27.90
C GLU A 476 -5.41 -19.14 -27.16
N SER A 477 -5.68 -20.38 -26.75
CA SER A 477 -6.95 -20.79 -26.18
C SER A 477 -7.21 -20.07 -24.86
N ASP A 478 -8.40 -19.50 -24.70
CA ASP A 478 -8.83 -18.89 -23.43
C ASP A 478 -8.81 -19.88 -22.27
N ARG A 479 -9.04 -21.18 -22.57
CA ARG A 479 -9.00 -22.25 -21.56
C ARG A 479 -7.58 -22.51 -21.07
N SER A 480 -6.61 -22.54 -21.99
CA SER A 480 -5.20 -22.80 -21.67
C SER A 480 -4.53 -21.58 -21.04
N LYS A 481 -4.93 -20.38 -21.46
CA LYS A 481 -4.38 -19.08 -20.98
C LYS A 481 -4.50 -18.90 -19.48
N GLY A 482 -5.61 -19.31 -18.87
CA GLY A 482 -5.79 -19.21 -17.41
C GLY A 482 -4.71 -19.97 -16.63
N ILE A 483 -4.32 -21.15 -17.10
CA ILE A 483 -3.36 -22.03 -16.43
C ILE A 483 -1.93 -21.54 -16.65
N VAL A 484 -1.57 -21.20 -17.89
CA VAL A 484 -0.23 -20.63 -18.19
C VAL A 484 -0.03 -19.34 -17.39
N ARG A 485 -1.05 -18.49 -17.34
CA ARG A 485 -1.02 -17.27 -16.52
C ARG A 485 -0.78 -17.58 -15.05
N SER A 486 -1.55 -18.49 -14.46
CA SER A 486 -1.41 -18.82 -13.03
C SER A 486 -0.01 -19.33 -12.69
N ILE A 487 0.59 -20.15 -13.55
CA ILE A 487 1.95 -20.69 -13.35
C ILE A 487 2.99 -19.56 -13.46
N CYS A 488 2.91 -18.75 -14.52
CA CYS A 488 3.81 -17.61 -14.74
C CYS A 488 3.71 -16.57 -13.61
N ASP A 489 2.50 -16.24 -13.17
CA ASP A 489 2.27 -15.28 -12.08
C ASP A 489 2.83 -15.80 -10.74
N THR A 490 2.76 -17.11 -10.49
CA THR A 490 3.29 -17.73 -9.26
C THR A 490 4.82 -17.79 -9.26
N LEU A 491 5.42 -18.03 -10.42
CA LEU A 491 6.88 -18.14 -10.58
C LEU A 491 7.56 -16.80 -10.92
N GLU A 492 6.79 -15.71 -10.97
CA GLU A 492 7.24 -14.38 -11.37
C GLU A 492 7.91 -14.34 -12.77
N ILE A 493 7.41 -15.16 -13.70
CA ILE A 493 7.92 -15.25 -15.07
C ILE A 493 7.03 -14.40 -16.00
N PRO A 494 7.61 -13.48 -16.80
CA PRO A 494 6.86 -12.71 -17.78
C PRO A 494 6.10 -13.60 -18.78
N ASN A 495 4.78 -13.42 -18.82
CA ASN A 495 3.86 -14.04 -19.78
C ASN A 495 3.44 -13.01 -20.84
N LEU A 496 3.86 -13.24 -22.09
CA LEU A 496 3.54 -12.42 -23.24
C LEU A 496 2.36 -13.01 -24.01
N GLN A 497 1.26 -12.26 -24.05
CA GLN A 497 0.02 -12.67 -24.69
C GLN A 497 -0.33 -11.72 -25.84
N THR A 498 -1.08 -12.22 -26.81
CA THR A 498 -1.48 -11.48 -28.02
C THR A 498 -2.98 -11.47 -28.26
N ASN A 499 -3.78 -11.99 -27.31
CA ASN A 499 -5.21 -12.22 -27.50
C ASN A 499 -6.02 -11.06 -26.93
N TRP A 500 -7.25 -10.92 -27.42
CA TRP A 500 -8.20 -9.95 -26.89
C TRP A 500 -8.46 -10.19 -25.38
N ARG A 501 -8.79 -9.11 -24.66
CA ARG A 501 -9.05 -9.12 -23.22
C ARG A 501 -10.44 -8.56 -22.94
N GLY A 502 -11.35 -9.41 -22.47
CA GLY A 502 -12.60 -8.98 -21.86
C GLY A 502 -12.29 -8.22 -20.56
N SER A 503 -12.73 -6.96 -20.48
CA SER A 503 -12.32 -6.02 -19.43
C SER A 503 -12.64 -6.52 -18.02
N LEU A 504 -11.60 -6.99 -17.33
CA LEU A 504 -11.45 -7.06 -15.88
C LEU A 504 -9.99 -6.72 -15.57
N LYS A 505 -9.74 -5.55 -14.99
CA LYS A 505 -8.43 -5.12 -14.48
C LYS A 505 -7.94 -6.09 -13.39
N LEU A 506 -7.22 -7.12 -13.81
CA LEU A 506 -6.21 -7.78 -13.02
C LEU A 506 -4.87 -7.40 -13.64
N ASP A 507 -4.27 -6.33 -13.13
CA ASP A 507 -2.87 -6.03 -13.38
C ASP A 507 -2.07 -7.08 -12.62
N ALA A 508 -1.86 -8.24 -13.26
CA ALA A 508 -0.88 -9.19 -12.75
C ALA A 508 0.50 -8.64 -13.10
N PRO A 509 1.43 -8.59 -12.13
CA PRO A 509 2.73 -7.94 -12.32
C PRO A 509 3.58 -8.58 -13.44
N CYS A 510 3.32 -9.85 -13.76
CA CYS A 510 4.12 -10.62 -14.72
C CYS A 510 3.42 -10.85 -16.06
N GLN A 511 2.37 -10.11 -16.40
CA GLN A 511 1.64 -10.28 -17.66
C GLN A 511 1.78 -9.06 -18.58
N LEU A 512 2.20 -9.30 -19.83
CA LEU A 512 2.23 -8.30 -20.89
C LEU A 512 1.31 -8.74 -22.04
N ASN A 513 0.26 -7.96 -22.33
CA ASN A 513 -0.59 -8.21 -23.49
C ASN A 513 -0.24 -7.24 -24.62
N MET A 514 0.09 -7.77 -25.79
CA MET A 514 0.38 -7.02 -27.01
C MET A 514 -0.86 -6.79 -27.89
N HIS A 515 -2.02 -7.35 -27.53
CA HIS A 515 -3.27 -7.02 -28.20
C HIS A 515 -3.65 -5.55 -27.94
N PRO A 516 -4.09 -4.78 -28.95
CA PRO A 516 -4.53 -3.41 -28.73
C PRO A 516 -5.64 -3.32 -27.69
N ASP A 517 -5.63 -2.24 -26.94
CA ASP A 517 -6.58 -2.01 -25.86
C ASP A 517 -8.04 -2.01 -26.40
N PRO A 518 -8.97 -2.77 -25.77
CA PRO A 518 -10.36 -2.86 -26.22
C PRO A 518 -11.05 -1.50 -26.34
N ASP A 519 -10.79 -0.58 -25.41
CA ASP A 519 -11.41 0.75 -25.42
C ASP A 519 -10.91 1.57 -26.61
N ALA A 520 -9.61 1.47 -26.94
CA ALA A 520 -9.01 2.12 -28.10
C ALA A 520 -9.61 1.62 -29.42
N ILE A 521 -9.79 0.29 -29.58
CA ILE A 521 -10.45 -0.29 -30.76
C ILE A 521 -11.90 0.20 -30.84
N ALA A 522 -12.64 0.18 -29.74
CA ALA A 522 -14.04 0.55 -29.73
C ALA A 522 -14.24 2.05 -30.06
N LEU A 523 -13.34 2.93 -29.59
CA LEU A 523 -13.32 4.35 -29.98
C LEU A 523 -13.03 4.52 -31.48
N ALA A 524 -12.07 3.77 -32.03
CA ALA A 524 -11.78 3.80 -33.46
C ALA A 524 -12.99 3.37 -34.30
N LEU A 525 -13.73 2.33 -33.87
CA LEU A 525 -14.98 1.91 -34.52
C LEU A 525 -16.03 3.03 -34.49
N VAL A 526 -16.20 3.71 -33.35
CA VAL A 526 -17.14 4.84 -33.23
C VAL A 526 -16.76 5.99 -34.19
N ASP A 527 -15.48 6.30 -34.34
CA ASP A 527 -15.04 7.38 -35.22
C ASP A 527 -15.21 7.04 -36.71
N VAL A 528 -15.01 5.78 -37.10
CA VAL A 528 -15.35 5.30 -38.45
C VAL A 528 -16.86 5.39 -38.70
N LEU A 529 -17.69 4.96 -37.74
CA LEU A 529 -19.15 5.05 -37.86
C LEU A 529 -19.64 6.50 -37.98
N LYS A 530 -18.99 7.45 -37.29
CA LYS A 530 -19.26 8.90 -37.48
C LYS A 530 -18.88 9.36 -38.88
N PHE A 531 -17.72 8.94 -39.40
CA PHE A 531 -17.29 9.28 -40.76
C PHE A 531 -18.28 8.76 -41.81
N LEU A 532 -18.73 7.51 -41.65
CA LEU A 532 -19.72 6.87 -42.53
C LEU A 532 -21.12 7.51 -42.45
N SER A 533 -21.43 8.27 -41.41
CA SER A 533 -22.69 9.03 -41.25
C SER A 533 -23.97 8.19 -41.36
N TRP A 534 -23.93 6.93 -40.91
CA TRP A 534 -25.08 6.02 -40.94
C TRP A 534 -26.17 6.45 -39.95
N LYS A 535 -27.39 6.68 -40.45
CA LYS A 535 -28.56 7.12 -39.64
C LYS A 535 -29.28 5.97 -38.93
N SER A 536 -29.18 4.75 -39.46
CA SER A 536 -29.77 3.54 -38.92
C SER A 536 -28.93 2.34 -39.36
N PHE A 537 -28.55 1.46 -38.44
CA PHE A 537 -27.80 0.24 -38.76
C PHE A 537 -28.12 -0.90 -37.79
N ALA A 538 -27.91 -2.13 -38.27
CA ALA A 538 -28.04 -3.36 -37.50
C ALA A 538 -26.68 -3.82 -37.00
N ILE A 539 -26.59 -4.22 -35.73
CA ILE A 539 -25.40 -4.86 -35.16
C ILE A 539 -25.66 -6.36 -35.08
N LEU A 540 -24.81 -7.14 -35.75
CA LEU A 540 -24.76 -8.58 -35.67
C LEU A 540 -23.56 -8.98 -34.83
N TYR A 541 -23.76 -9.76 -33.77
CA TYR A 541 -22.68 -10.28 -32.95
C TYR A 541 -22.80 -11.79 -32.74
N GLU A 542 -21.66 -12.48 -32.73
CA GLU A 542 -21.58 -13.93 -32.55
C GLU A 542 -21.51 -14.34 -31.08
N SER A 543 -20.59 -13.74 -30.32
CA SER A 543 -20.29 -14.12 -28.94
C SER A 543 -20.62 -13.02 -27.95
N ASN A 544 -20.83 -13.39 -26.67
CA ASN A 544 -21.00 -12.42 -25.59
C ASN A 544 -19.77 -11.49 -25.44
N GLU A 545 -18.59 -11.93 -25.88
CA GLU A 545 -17.37 -11.14 -25.93
C GLU A 545 -17.43 -10.05 -27.00
N GLY A 546 -18.01 -10.35 -28.16
CA GLY A 546 -18.30 -9.36 -29.20
C GLY A 546 -19.16 -8.21 -28.68
N LEU A 547 -20.15 -8.51 -27.82
CA LEU A 547 -20.96 -7.48 -27.17
C LEU A 547 -20.14 -6.58 -26.23
N MET A 548 -19.17 -7.15 -25.50
CA MET A 548 -18.24 -6.38 -24.66
C MET A 548 -17.32 -5.50 -25.51
N ARG A 549 -16.80 -5.99 -26.64
CA ARG A 549 -16.00 -5.20 -27.60
C ARG A 549 -16.78 -4.02 -28.18
N LEU A 550 -18.10 -4.20 -28.38
CA LEU A 550 -19.00 -3.17 -28.89
C LEU A 550 -19.62 -2.29 -27.80
N GLN A 551 -19.23 -2.43 -26.53
CA GLN A 551 -19.83 -1.70 -25.41
C GLN A 551 -19.76 -0.18 -25.58
N GLU A 552 -18.62 0.36 -26.03
CA GLU A 552 -18.47 1.80 -26.25
C GLU A 552 -19.30 2.32 -27.43
N VAL A 553 -19.56 1.46 -28.43
CA VAL A 553 -20.48 1.78 -29.54
C VAL A 553 -21.89 1.97 -28.98
N PHE A 554 -22.35 1.10 -28.06
CA PHE A 554 -23.64 1.25 -27.39
C PHE A 554 -23.71 2.49 -26.51
N LYS A 555 -22.68 2.77 -25.72
CA LYS A 555 -22.61 3.99 -24.87
C LYS A 555 -22.62 5.27 -25.70
N SER A 556 -22.05 5.24 -26.90
CA SER A 556 -21.95 6.38 -27.80
C SER A 556 -23.17 6.57 -28.72
N ARG A 557 -24.27 5.84 -28.50
CA ARG A 557 -25.51 5.95 -29.29
C ARG A 557 -25.99 7.40 -29.44
N ASP A 558 -25.99 8.16 -28.34
CA ASP A 558 -26.47 9.55 -28.33
C ASP A 558 -25.53 10.48 -29.12
N LYS A 559 -24.23 10.16 -29.18
CA LYS A 559 -23.24 10.89 -29.99
C LYS A 559 -23.36 10.57 -31.48
N LEU A 560 -23.75 9.35 -31.82
CA LEU A 560 -23.94 8.88 -33.19
C LEU A 560 -25.28 9.36 -33.80
N SER A 561 -26.28 9.70 -32.98
CA SER A 561 -27.63 10.07 -33.44
C SER A 561 -28.25 9.05 -34.41
N ALA A 562 -27.89 7.78 -34.26
CA ALA A 562 -28.28 6.68 -35.14
C ALA A 562 -29.25 5.72 -34.44
N LYS A 563 -30.21 5.17 -35.19
CA LYS A 563 -31.08 4.08 -34.70
C LYS A 563 -30.31 2.76 -34.79
N ILE A 564 -30.02 2.16 -33.63
CA ILE A 564 -29.28 0.90 -33.52
C ILE A 564 -30.26 -0.22 -33.20
N SER A 565 -30.29 -1.26 -34.03
CA SER A 565 -30.89 -2.57 -33.72
C SER A 565 -29.78 -3.59 -33.47
N VAL A 566 -30.04 -4.57 -32.63
CA VAL A 566 -29.03 -5.52 -32.18
C VAL A 566 -29.59 -6.92 -32.33
N TYR A 567 -28.83 -7.78 -33.00
CA TYR A 567 -29.21 -9.16 -33.26
C TYR A 567 -28.03 -10.08 -32.95
N GLN A 568 -28.34 -11.21 -32.32
CA GLN A 568 -27.36 -12.25 -32.05
C GLN A 568 -27.38 -13.26 -33.18
N LEU A 569 -26.20 -13.66 -33.66
CA LEU A 569 -26.06 -14.77 -34.60
C LEU A 569 -26.36 -16.09 -33.87
N SER A 570 -27.21 -16.92 -34.48
CA SER A 570 -27.62 -18.23 -33.95
C SER A 570 -26.45 -19.22 -33.90
N MET A 571 -26.30 -19.94 -32.78
CA MET A 571 -25.25 -20.97 -32.64
C MET A 571 -25.44 -22.18 -33.57
N ASP A 572 -26.65 -22.35 -34.12
CA ASP A 572 -27.02 -23.47 -35.01
C ASP A 572 -26.48 -23.32 -36.45
N GLY A 573 -25.77 -22.23 -36.74
CA GLY A 573 -25.08 -21.99 -38.02
C GLY A 573 -25.98 -21.59 -39.19
N ASP A 574 -27.31 -21.56 -39.02
CA ASP A 574 -28.26 -21.02 -40.00
C ASP A 574 -28.78 -19.64 -39.53
N HIS A 575 -28.42 -18.61 -40.29
CA HIS A 575 -28.72 -17.21 -40.01
C HIS A 575 -29.71 -16.60 -41.01
N ARG A 576 -30.24 -17.39 -41.96
CA ARG A 576 -31.11 -16.90 -43.04
C ARG A 576 -32.39 -16.25 -42.54
N SER A 577 -33.01 -16.78 -41.48
CA SER A 577 -34.20 -16.19 -40.86
C SER A 577 -33.89 -14.80 -40.28
N LEU A 578 -32.75 -14.66 -39.61
CA LEU A 578 -32.29 -13.40 -39.05
C LEU A 578 -32.11 -12.33 -40.14
N PHE A 579 -31.46 -12.69 -41.24
CA PHE A 579 -31.27 -11.77 -42.36
C PHE A 579 -32.60 -11.38 -43.02
N LYS A 580 -33.60 -12.26 -43.08
CA LYS A 580 -34.95 -11.92 -43.55
C LYS A 580 -35.64 -10.93 -42.60
N ASP A 581 -35.53 -11.12 -41.30
CA ASP A 581 -36.10 -10.18 -40.31
C ASP A 581 -35.43 -8.78 -40.43
N ILE A 582 -34.13 -8.75 -40.71
CA ILE A 582 -33.39 -7.49 -40.94
C ILE A 582 -33.82 -6.84 -42.27
N HIS A 583 -33.99 -7.64 -43.32
CA HIS A 583 -34.52 -7.18 -44.60
C HIS A 583 -35.91 -6.53 -44.44
N ASP A 584 -36.82 -7.22 -43.74
CA ASP A 584 -38.18 -6.74 -43.44
C ASP A 584 -38.16 -5.47 -42.56
N SER A 585 -37.12 -5.30 -41.74
CA SER A 585 -36.91 -4.09 -40.94
C SER A 585 -36.37 -2.88 -41.73
N THR A 586 -36.14 -3.05 -43.04
CA THR A 586 -35.62 -2.03 -43.98
C THR A 586 -34.24 -1.47 -43.64
N GLN A 587 -33.41 -2.26 -42.96
CA GLN A 587 -32.06 -1.86 -42.58
C GLN A 587 -31.04 -2.27 -43.64
N THR A 588 -30.33 -1.29 -44.19
CA THR A 588 -29.34 -1.49 -45.26
C THR A 588 -27.89 -1.45 -44.79
N HIS A 589 -27.65 -0.96 -43.57
CA HIS A 589 -26.30 -0.86 -42.99
C HIS A 589 -26.13 -1.89 -41.88
N ILE A 590 -25.08 -2.70 -41.97
CA ILE A 590 -24.85 -3.83 -41.07
C ILE A 590 -23.43 -3.76 -40.51
N LEU A 591 -23.32 -3.74 -39.19
CA LEU A 591 -22.08 -3.91 -38.44
C LEU A 591 -21.97 -5.37 -38.03
N LEU A 592 -20.99 -6.09 -38.55
CA LEU A 592 -20.79 -7.51 -38.30
C LEU A 592 -19.59 -7.76 -37.39
N ASP A 593 -19.86 -8.41 -36.26
CA ASP A 593 -18.90 -8.84 -35.24
C ASP A 593 -18.94 -10.36 -35.11
N CYS A 594 -17.96 -11.02 -35.72
CA CYS A 594 -17.81 -12.48 -35.73
C CYS A 594 -16.34 -12.87 -35.90
N ALA A 595 -16.03 -14.12 -35.57
CA ALA A 595 -14.72 -14.72 -35.80
C ALA A 595 -14.37 -14.73 -37.30
N THR A 596 -13.10 -14.53 -37.63
CA THR A 596 -12.63 -14.38 -39.03
C THR A 596 -13.03 -15.57 -39.90
N ASP A 597 -12.98 -16.78 -39.35
CA ASP A 597 -13.27 -18.01 -40.10
C ASP A 597 -14.77 -18.17 -40.43
N ASN A 598 -15.67 -17.51 -39.68
CA ASN A 598 -17.12 -17.60 -39.87
C ASN A 598 -17.68 -16.53 -40.82
N ILE A 599 -16.95 -15.44 -41.06
CA ILE A 599 -17.38 -14.31 -41.91
C ILE A 599 -17.88 -14.81 -43.28
N MET A 600 -17.10 -15.64 -43.98
CA MET A 600 -17.45 -16.07 -45.34
C MET A 600 -18.72 -16.91 -45.38
N ASN A 601 -18.96 -17.75 -44.37
CA ASN A 601 -20.19 -18.54 -44.29
C ASN A 601 -21.40 -17.62 -44.05
N ILE A 602 -21.27 -16.63 -43.17
CA ILE A 602 -22.33 -15.66 -42.87
C ILE A 602 -22.68 -14.84 -44.11
N LEU A 603 -21.68 -14.33 -44.84
CA LEU A 603 -21.91 -13.55 -46.06
C LEU A 603 -22.55 -14.37 -47.19
N ARG A 604 -22.21 -15.66 -47.32
CA ARG A 604 -22.88 -16.58 -48.24
C ARG A 604 -24.37 -16.71 -47.94
N GLN A 605 -24.72 -16.86 -46.67
CA GLN A 605 -26.12 -16.96 -46.25
C GLN A 605 -26.87 -15.63 -46.45
N ALA A 606 -26.22 -14.49 -46.25
CA ALA A 606 -26.80 -13.18 -46.55
C ALA A 606 -27.08 -13.02 -48.05
N LYS A 607 -26.17 -13.48 -48.91
CA LYS A 607 -26.35 -13.51 -50.37
C LYS A 607 -27.54 -14.39 -50.80
N GLU A 608 -27.73 -15.54 -50.17
CA GLU A 608 -28.86 -16.44 -50.49
C GLU A 608 -30.25 -15.83 -50.20
N VAL A 609 -30.32 -14.82 -49.33
CA VAL A 609 -31.57 -14.12 -48.97
C VAL A 609 -31.63 -12.68 -49.48
N ASP A 610 -30.82 -12.34 -50.49
CA ASP A 610 -30.77 -11.00 -51.12
C ASP A 610 -30.43 -9.86 -50.14
N MET A 611 -29.72 -10.17 -49.04
CA MET A 611 -29.18 -9.20 -48.10
C MET A 611 -27.72 -8.84 -48.39
N PHE A 612 -27.26 -9.09 -49.61
CA PHE A 612 -25.91 -8.76 -50.08
C PHE A 612 -26.00 -8.27 -51.54
N GLY A 613 -26.63 -7.11 -51.73
CA GLY A 613 -26.86 -6.47 -53.02
C GLY A 613 -26.28 -5.06 -53.08
N ASP A 614 -26.77 -4.24 -54.02
CA ASP A 614 -26.16 -2.97 -54.37
C ASP A 614 -26.39 -1.85 -53.33
N TYR A 615 -27.38 -2.02 -52.44
CA TYR A 615 -27.77 -1.00 -51.46
C TYR A 615 -27.27 -1.30 -50.05
N GLU A 616 -26.87 -2.54 -49.79
CA GLU A 616 -26.38 -2.99 -48.50
C GLU A 616 -24.92 -2.57 -48.30
N ASN A 617 -24.59 -2.15 -47.07
CA ASN A 617 -23.22 -1.84 -46.69
C ASN A 617 -22.86 -2.64 -45.44
N TYR A 618 -21.76 -3.37 -45.53
CA TYR A 618 -21.24 -4.20 -44.44
C TYR A 618 -20.00 -3.54 -43.86
N PHE A 619 -19.99 -3.34 -42.55
CA PHE A 619 -18.77 -2.99 -41.82
C PHE A 619 -18.39 -4.16 -40.91
N ILE A 620 -17.29 -4.82 -41.23
CA ILE A 620 -16.79 -5.98 -40.50
C ILE A 620 -15.77 -5.50 -39.47
N THR A 621 -15.99 -5.87 -38.21
CA THR A 621 -15.17 -5.43 -37.07
C THR A 621 -13.90 -6.26 -36.86
N SER A 622 -13.84 -7.48 -37.42
CA SER A 622 -12.62 -8.29 -37.37
C SER A 622 -11.47 -7.62 -38.12
N LEU A 623 -10.33 -7.48 -37.44
CA LEU A 623 -9.14 -6.81 -37.96
C LEU A 623 -8.36 -7.67 -38.99
N ASP A 624 -8.68 -8.97 -39.02
CA ASP A 624 -8.08 -9.96 -39.91
C ASP A 624 -8.99 -10.31 -41.10
N ALA A 625 -10.12 -9.61 -41.26
CA ALA A 625 -11.04 -9.77 -42.37
C ALA A 625 -10.36 -9.59 -43.74
N HIS A 626 -9.28 -8.81 -43.80
CA HIS A 626 -8.47 -8.60 -45.00
C HIS A 626 -7.79 -9.86 -45.55
N THR A 627 -7.68 -10.92 -44.75
CA THR A 627 -7.03 -12.19 -45.16
C THR A 627 -7.98 -13.13 -45.90
N LEU A 628 -9.27 -12.79 -45.96
CA LEU A 628 -10.30 -13.58 -46.62
C LEU A 628 -10.37 -13.26 -48.12
N ASP A 629 -10.70 -14.27 -48.91
CA ASP A 629 -10.89 -14.11 -50.35
C ASP A 629 -12.34 -13.72 -50.67
N PHE A 630 -12.55 -12.45 -51.00
CA PHE A 630 -13.85 -11.91 -51.39
C PHE A 630 -14.14 -12.01 -52.89
N SER A 631 -13.32 -12.72 -53.68
CA SER A 631 -13.50 -12.83 -55.13
C SER A 631 -14.88 -13.38 -55.53
N GLU A 632 -15.48 -14.22 -54.69
CA GLU A 632 -16.83 -14.79 -54.87
C GLU A 632 -17.94 -13.71 -54.90
N PHE A 633 -17.66 -12.54 -54.31
CA PHE A 633 -18.60 -11.43 -54.13
C PHE A 633 -18.30 -10.22 -55.03
N GLU A 634 -17.21 -10.24 -55.81
CA GLU A 634 -16.76 -9.10 -56.62
C GLU A 634 -17.78 -8.70 -57.71
N HIS A 635 -18.65 -9.62 -58.13
CA HIS A 635 -19.72 -9.34 -59.09
C HIS A 635 -20.92 -8.59 -58.49
N LEU A 636 -20.98 -8.44 -57.17
CA LEU A 636 -22.05 -7.75 -56.44
C LEU A 636 -21.56 -6.35 -56.05
N GLN A 637 -22.37 -5.30 -56.20
CA GLN A 637 -21.95 -3.91 -55.89
C GLN A 637 -22.08 -3.55 -54.40
N THR A 638 -22.00 -4.55 -53.51
CA THR A 638 -22.09 -4.35 -52.06
C THR A 638 -20.80 -3.74 -51.52
N ASN A 639 -20.90 -2.66 -50.74
CA ASN A 639 -19.73 -2.07 -50.10
C ASN A 639 -19.38 -2.84 -48.82
N VAL A 640 -18.21 -3.48 -48.80
CA VAL A 640 -17.65 -4.12 -47.61
C VAL A 640 -16.48 -3.27 -47.11
N THR A 641 -16.58 -2.81 -45.86
CA THR A 641 -15.54 -2.07 -45.16
C THR A 641 -15.02 -2.90 -43.99
N PHE A 642 -13.73 -2.82 -43.70
CA PHE A 642 -13.12 -3.38 -42.49
C PHE A 642 -11.86 -2.59 -42.13
N LEU A 643 -11.39 -2.74 -40.89
CA LEU A 643 -10.15 -2.11 -40.43
C LEU A 643 -9.00 -3.10 -40.48
N ARG A 644 -7.81 -2.60 -40.83
CA ARG A 644 -6.59 -3.42 -40.96
C ARG A 644 -5.45 -2.73 -40.21
N LEU A 645 -4.71 -3.48 -39.39
CA LEU A 645 -3.50 -2.96 -38.71
C LEU A 645 -2.20 -3.26 -39.44
N ILE A 646 -2.17 -4.32 -40.25
CA ILE A 646 -0.98 -4.73 -41.01
C ILE A 646 -1.05 -4.10 -42.40
N ASP A 647 0.04 -3.56 -42.92
CA ASP A 647 0.13 -3.15 -44.32
C ASP A 647 0.92 -4.20 -45.14
N PRO A 648 0.26 -5.01 -45.99
CA PRO A 648 0.92 -6.00 -46.85
C PRO A 648 1.93 -5.40 -47.83
N ASN A 649 1.81 -4.11 -48.14
CA ASN A 649 2.72 -3.42 -49.04
C ASN A 649 3.98 -2.91 -48.34
N SER A 650 4.04 -3.01 -47.00
CA SER A 650 5.20 -2.57 -46.24
C SER A 650 6.42 -3.46 -46.51
N PRO A 651 7.62 -2.89 -46.67
CA PRO A 651 8.82 -3.67 -46.91
C PRO A 651 9.14 -4.59 -45.72
N GLU A 652 8.77 -4.22 -44.50
CA GLU A 652 8.97 -5.02 -43.30
C GLU A 652 8.17 -6.34 -43.35
N VAL A 653 6.89 -6.28 -43.73
CA VAL A 653 6.02 -7.47 -43.84
C VAL A 653 6.45 -8.34 -45.00
N ILE A 654 6.76 -7.74 -46.15
CA ILE A 654 7.24 -8.47 -47.34
C ILE A 654 8.53 -9.23 -47.00
N ASN A 655 9.49 -8.57 -46.35
CA ASN A 655 10.75 -9.20 -45.97
C ASN A 655 10.52 -10.32 -44.94
N ALA A 656 9.69 -10.11 -43.92
CA ALA A 656 9.37 -11.14 -42.93
C ALA A 656 8.74 -12.39 -43.56
N VAL A 657 7.77 -12.22 -44.48
CA VAL A 657 7.15 -13.35 -45.18
C VAL A 657 8.14 -14.05 -46.10
N ASN A 658 9.00 -13.30 -46.79
CA ASN A 658 10.05 -13.90 -47.61
C ASN A 658 11.03 -14.71 -46.76
N ASP A 659 11.43 -14.21 -45.60
CA ASP A 659 12.31 -14.91 -44.66
C ASP A 659 11.67 -16.25 -44.23
N TRP A 660 10.38 -16.24 -43.88
CA TRP A 660 9.65 -17.46 -43.48
C TRP A 660 9.54 -18.47 -44.63
N VAL A 661 9.17 -18.02 -45.83
CA VAL A 661 8.97 -18.89 -47.00
C VAL A 661 10.29 -19.46 -47.52
N HIS A 662 11.36 -18.65 -47.54
CA HIS A 662 12.68 -19.13 -47.98
C HIS A 662 13.32 -20.03 -46.93
N GLY A 663 13.23 -19.67 -45.64
CA GLY A 663 13.73 -20.48 -44.54
C GLY A 663 13.09 -21.87 -44.50
N GLU A 664 11.75 -21.96 -44.60
CA GLU A 664 11.08 -23.27 -44.57
C GLU A 664 11.44 -24.14 -45.79
N ARG A 665 11.68 -23.53 -46.95
CA ARG A 665 12.14 -24.25 -48.15
C ARG A 665 13.51 -24.89 -47.93
N GLU A 666 14.42 -24.26 -47.19
CA GLU A 666 15.72 -24.84 -46.84
C GLU A 666 15.58 -26.09 -45.96
N TYR A 667 14.55 -26.13 -45.11
CA TYR A 667 14.19 -27.31 -44.31
C TYR A 667 13.32 -28.34 -45.07
N GLY A 668 13.12 -28.16 -46.38
CA GLY A 668 12.33 -29.06 -47.22
C GLY A 668 10.81 -28.99 -46.98
N ARG A 669 10.33 -27.95 -46.28
CA ARG A 669 8.91 -27.69 -46.04
C ARG A 669 8.41 -26.61 -47.00
N VAL A 670 7.16 -26.73 -47.45
CA VAL A 670 6.55 -25.74 -48.35
C VAL A 670 5.55 -24.92 -47.56
N LEU A 671 5.90 -23.67 -47.29
CA LEU A 671 5.01 -22.68 -46.69
C LEU A 671 4.42 -21.80 -47.80
N ASN A 672 3.10 -21.82 -47.97
CA ASN A 672 2.40 -21.05 -49.01
C ASN A 672 1.68 -19.84 -48.40
N ILE A 673 2.47 -18.87 -47.91
CA ILE A 673 1.97 -17.63 -47.31
C ILE A 673 2.30 -16.45 -48.22
N ARG A 674 1.36 -15.51 -48.35
CA ARG A 674 1.55 -14.23 -49.03
C ARG A 674 1.44 -13.08 -48.03
N PRO A 675 2.06 -11.91 -48.28
CA PRO A 675 1.90 -10.74 -47.43
C PRO A 675 0.44 -10.35 -47.15
N GLU A 676 -0.45 -10.58 -48.11
CA GLU A 676 -1.88 -10.28 -48.01
C GLU A 676 -2.65 -11.24 -47.10
N THR A 677 -2.14 -12.46 -46.89
CA THR A 677 -2.78 -13.50 -46.08
C THR A 677 -2.23 -13.53 -44.65
N VAL A 678 -1.31 -12.63 -44.29
CA VAL A 678 -0.74 -12.56 -42.95
C VAL A 678 -1.77 -12.00 -41.99
N ARG A 679 -2.24 -12.85 -41.08
CA ARG A 679 -3.09 -12.44 -39.95
C ARG A 679 -2.24 -11.74 -38.89
N ARG A 680 -2.85 -10.90 -38.05
CA ARG A 680 -2.22 -10.61 -36.75
C ARG A 680 -2.09 -11.94 -36.00
N ILE A 681 -1.13 -12.02 -35.08
CA ILE A 681 -1.21 -13.00 -33.99
C ILE A 681 -2.42 -12.60 -33.15
N SER A 682 -3.60 -12.93 -33.66
CA SER A 682 -4.93 -12.60 -33.19
C SER A 682 -5.73 -13.80 -33.54
N LEU A 683 -6.03 -14.53 -32.49
CA LEU A 683 -6.61 -15.83 -32.55
C LEU A 683 -8.08 -15.64 -32.28
N THR A 684 -8.87 -16.35 -33.10
CA THR A 684 -10.29 -16.14 -33.30
C THR A 684 -11.11 -16.29 -32.03
#